data_AF-A0A4R9I7R4-F1
#
_entry.id   AF-A0A4R9I7R4-F1
#
_cell.length_a   1.000
_cell.length_b   1.000
_cell.length_c   1.000
_cell.angle_alpha   90.00
_cell.angle_beta   90.00
_cell.angle_gamma   90.00
#
_symmetry.space_group_name_H-M   'P 1'
#
loop_
_entity.id
_entity.type
_entity.pdbx_description
1 polymer ?
#
loop_
_entity_poly.entity_id
_entity_poly.type
_entity_poly.pdbx_seq_one_letter_code
_entity_poly.pdbx_strand_id
1 'polypeptide(L)'
;MYLRENHLSRHNNPFPEILDDTVYVRILKDPNYWISQDLEDKIIQIIAQSLDISGILYHLGTESLITNAYDLLPLDDSRIDLEEMIQRLPILIGRLTRAVYLNVKPVADHKVLFIFKYLPEYQEKWYDAVFFQGMLNGLAVLFELKTFTIRMTKTRLFGIHVSHKELGEDIQFGADSNEYELEWLEDKMFLSRSRLTKDDVSNRHRVMVTSRSDSHLEEISIVDVKDVVRKSRELAIENRDLEAAVEVLKSFKQELEKKQLSMAKDLRLAKNIQKGLIPEIIPDWNGIQFWTGFTPMQEVSGDYYDYFPYNMDKLGVAVCDVSGHGVPAAFITALSKLLFSNYKKPKPSETFKLINRELLDLVKQQGYTTCVYVLIHDDYKVLYSVAGHPRPILFRAKTNKAEICEGDGTFLGMFPDAGETFMDFQIQLEPGDKLFLYTDGLTEAENDKGDAFGETKLIEIIESCKEKSIQETVENILSIHKEFTMGTDPMDDITLLGLQLSPRLPEFKTIKSKGDAAYQNKQFSEAVTFYEKAHQILPRDLDTQLLYGKALAYSRSFEKAIQLLESYNKFKTNHFKSHSVLGYCYYQMEMFEKAELEWKKAHSISDANLSNLCNLAQVYAKLNEKKKMKDVIQKIKSIEKSYLHILPLEKKWESLPDE
;
A
#
# COMPACT_ATOMS: atom_id res chain seq x y z
N MET A 1 -1.35 -33.04 -12.38
CA MET A 1 -1.56 -34.50 -12.31
C MET A 1 -2.83 -34.90 -13.05
N TYR A 2 -3.96 -34.20 -12.85
CA TYR A 2 -5.17 -34.31 -13.69
C TYR A 2 -4.91 -34.39 -15.20
N LEU A 3 -4.07 -33.49 -15.73
CA LEU A 3 -3.64 -33.52 -17.14
C LEU A 3 -2.88 -34.81 -17.52
N ARG A 4 -2.09 -35.37 -16.60
CA ARG A 4 -1.28 -36.57 -16.81
C ARG A 4 -2.13 -37.85 -16.77
N GLU A 5 -3.14 -37.89 -15.92
CA GLU A 5 -4.11 -39.01 -15.80
C GLU A 5 -5.13 -39.03 -16.93
N ASN A 6 -5.52 -37.86 -17.45
CA ASN A 6 -6.45 -37.74 -18.57
C ASN A 6 -5.75 -37.67 -19.94
N HIS A 7 -4.44 -37.93 -20.00
CA HIS A 7 -3.61 -37.82 -21.21
C HIS A 7 -3.69 -36.47 -21.93
N LEU A 8 -3.95 -35.39 -21.19
CA LEU A 8 -4.04 -34.02 -21.69
C LEU A 8 -2.68 -33.33 -21.63
N SER A 9 -2.36 -32.54 -22.67
CA SER A 9 -1.13 -31.74 -22.69
C SER A 9 -1.23 -30.55 -21.72
N ARG A 10 -0.10 -29.97 -21.28
CA ARG A 10 -0.08 -28.70 -20.52
C ARG A 10 -0.69 -27.50 -21.28
N HIS A 11 -0.95 -27.67 -22.57
CA HIS A 11 -1.55 -26.66 -23.44
C HIS A 11 -3.03 -26.94 -23.73
N ASN A 12 -3.57 -28.06 -23.25
CA ASN A 12 -4.99 -28.37 -23.39
C ASN A 12 -5.72 -27.84 -22.15
N ASN A 13 -6.78 -27.09 -22.40
CA ASN A 13 -7.69 -26.66 -21.38
C ASN A 13 -8.40 -27.87 -20.75
N PRO A 14 -8.24 -28.12 -19.45
CA PRO A 14 -8.91 -29.22 -18.76
C PRO A 14 -10.39 -28.94 -18.50
N PHE A 15 -10.86 -27.71 -18.74
CA PHE A 15 -12.24 -27.28 -18.46
C PHE A 15 -12.90 -26.60 -19.67
N PRO A 16 -12.87 -27.19 -20.87
CA PRO A 16 -13.28 -26.51 -22.12
C PRO A 16 -14.77 -26.14 -22.17
N GLU A 17 -15.60 -26.75 -21.32
CA GLU A 17 -17.04 -26.50 -21.27
C GLU A 17 -17.42 -25.26 -20.45
N ILE A 18 -16.55 -24.81 -19.53
CA ILE A 18 -16.80 -23.67 -18.65
C ILE A 18 -15.75 -22.57 -18.75
N LEU A 19 -14.58 -22.90 -19.30
CA LEU A 19 -13.44 -22.02 -19.46
C LEU A 19 -13.06 -22.02 -20.94
N ASP A 20 -12.99 -20.86 -21.57
CA ASP A 20 -12.49 -20.75 -22.95
C ASP A 20 -10.97 -21.03 -22.97
N ASP A 21 -10.48 -21.77 -23.96
CA ASP A 21 -9.05 -22.03 -24.19
C ASP A 21 -8.22 -20.75 -24.17
N THR A 22 -8.79 -19.66 -24.71
CA THR A 22 -8.17 -18.36 -24.77
C THR A 22 -8.00 -17.74 -23.37
N VAL A 23 -8.99 -17.93 -22.50
CA VAL A 23 -9.00 -17.47 -21.11
C VAL A 23 -8.12 -18.36 -20.23
N TYR A 24 -8.17 -19.68 -20.41
CA TYR A 24 -7.29 -20.65 -19.75
C TYR A 24 -5.81 -20.36 -20.01
N VAL A 25 -5.44 -20.11 -21.27
CA VAL A 25 -4.08 -19.74 -21.64
C VAL A 25 -3.68 -18.38 -21.04
N ARG A 26 -4.64 -17.47 -20.85
CA ARG A 26 -4.40 -16.16 -20.23
C ARG A 26 -4.16 -16.29 -18.73
N ILE A 27 -4.97 -17.07 -18.03
CA ILE A 27 -4.78 -17.42 -16.60
C ILE A 27 -3.41 -18.07 -16.37
N LEU A 28 -2.96 -18.96 -17.28
CA LEU A 28 -1.66 -19.61 -17.17
C LEU A 28 -0.46 -18.68 -17.45
N LYS A 29 -0.66 -17.62 -18.24
CA LYS A 29 0.41 -16.68 -18.64
C LYS A 29 0.46 -15.42 -17.78
N ASP A 30 -0.67 -15.01 -17.22
CA ASP A 30 -0.82 -13.80 -16.42
C ASP A 30 -1.40 -14.16 -15.03
N PRO A 31 -0.54 -14.24 -13.99
CA PRO A 31 -0.96 -14.60 -12.64
C PRO A 31 -1.84 -13.53 -11.96
N ASN A 32 -2.03 -12.35 -12.58
CA ASN A 32 -2.93 -11.31 -12.10
C ASN A 32 -4.28 -11.29 -12.86
N TYR A 33 -4.52 -12.27 -13.74
CA TYR A 33 -5.75 -12.34 -14.51
C TYR A 33 -6.93 -12.70 -13.60
N TRP A 34 -7.72 -11.69 -13.28
CA TRP A 34 -8.91 -11.83 -12.44
C TRP A 34 -9.99 -12.62 -13.19
N ILE A 35 -10.43 -13.71 -12.58
CA ILE A 35 -11.64 -14.42 -13.00
C ILE A 35 -12.79 -14.02 -12.09
N SER A 36 -14.01 -13.98 -12.62
CA SER A 36 -15.19 -13.73 -11.77
C SER A 36 -15.30 -14.82 -10.72
N GLN A 37 -15.79 -14.46 -9.53
CA GLN A 37 -16.05 -15.41 -8.44
C GLN A 37 -16.90 -16.61 -8.91
N ASP A 38 -17.91 -16.39 -9.76
CA ASP A 38 -18.73 -17.44 -10.37
C ASP A 38 -17.93 -18.45 -11.23
N LEU A 39 -16.86 -17.99 -11.88
CA LEU A 39 -15.99 -18.84 -12.70
C LEU A 39 -14.97 -19.58 -11.83
N GLU A 40 -14.45 -18.92 -10.80
CA GLU A 40 -13.60 -19.54 -9.78
C GLU A 40 -14.34 -20.68 -9.07
N ASP A 41 -15.59 -20.43 -8.65
CA ASP A 41 -16.44 -21.43 -7.98
C ASP A 41 -16.73 -22.63 -8.89
N LYS A 42 -16.99 -22.41 -10.18
CA LYS A 42 -17.16 -23.49 -11.17
C LYS A 42 -15.88 -24.31 -11.39
N ILE A 43 -14.71 -23.67 -11.42
CA ILE A 43 -13.43 -24.39 -11.52
C ILE A 43 -13.18 -25.24 -10.27
N ILE A 44 -13.41 -24.67 -9.09
CA ILE A 44 -13.29 -25.38 -7.81
C ILE A 44 -14.26 -26.57 -7.76
N GLN A 45 -15.49 -26.40 -8.22
CA GLN A 45 -16.51 -27.44 -8.29
C GLN A 45 -16.06 -28.62 -9.16
N ILE A 46 -15.55 -28.36 -10.37
CA ILE A 46 -15.08 -29.44 -11.26
C ILE A 46 -13.82 -30.12 -10.71
N ILE A 47 -12.90 -29.37 -10.11
CA ILE A 47 -11.72 -29.94 -9.45
C ILE A 47 -12.15 -30.84 -8.28
N ALA A 48 -13.11 -30.41 -7.46
CA ALA A 48 -13.62 -31.18 -6.35
C ALA A 48 -14.34 -32.47 -6.79
N GLN A 49 -15.12 -32.41 -7.88
CA GLN A 49 -15.73 -33.58 -8.52
C GLN A 49 -14.69 -34.53 -9.11
N SER A 50 -13.60 -33.99 -9.69
CA SER A 50 -12.54 -34.81 -10.30
C SER A 50 -11.64 -35.54 -9.31
N LEU A 51 -11.59 -35.08 -8.06
CA LEU A 51 -10.73 -35.60 -7.00
C LEU A 51 -11.48 -36.46 -5.97
N ASP A 52 -12.79 -36.70 -6.17
CA ASP A 52 -13.71 -37.39 -5.25
C ASP A 52 -13.56 -36.95 -3.78
N ILE A 53 -13.40 -35.63 -3.57
CA ILE A 53 -13.27 -35.03 -2.22
C ILE A 53 -14.52 -35.33 -1.38
N SER A 54 -15.67 -35.48 -2.04
CA SER A 54 -16.92 -35.92 -1.42
C SER A 54 -16.81 -37.30 -0.77
N GLY A 55 -16.21 -38.29 -1.43
CA GLY A 55 -16.02 -39.63 -0.85
C GLY A 55 -15.12 -39.59 0.39
N ILE A 56 -14.05 -38.79 0.34
CA ILE A 56 -13.12 -38.64 1.45
C ILE A 56 -13.82 -38.05 2.69
N LEU A 57 -14.60 -37.00 2.51
CA LEU A 57 -15.34 -36.35 3.59
C LEU A 57 -16.41 -37.27 4.18
N TYR A 58 -17.10 -38.03 3.33
CA TYR A 58 -18.11 -39.01 3.74
C TYR A 58 -17.49 -40.13 4.59
N HIS A 59 -16.34 -40.66 4.19
CA HIS A 59 -15.61 -41.66 4.98
C HIS A 59 -15.04 -41.08 6.28
N LEU A 60 -14.49 -39.86 6.25
CA LEU A 60 -13.99 -39.19 7.46
C LEU A 60 -15.11 -38.94 8.48
N GLY A 61 -16.31 -38.57 8.01
CA GLY A 61 -17.50 -38.47 8.85
C GLY A 61 -17.89 -39.81 9.48
N THR A 62 -17.92 -40.87 8.66
CA THR A 62 -18.20 -42.24 9.10
C THR A 62 -17.22 -42.68 10.20
N GLU A 63 -15.90 -42.49 9.99
CA GLU A 63 -14.85 -42.80 10.97
C GLU A 63 -14.96 -41.96 12.24
N SER A 64 -15.24 -40.66 12.11
CA SER A 64 -15.32 -39.75 13.25
C SER A 64 -16.44 -40.16 14.20
N LEU A 65 -17.60 -40.54 13.67
CA LEU A 65 -18.66 -41.05 14.52
C LEU A 65 -18.25 -42.37 15.19
N ILE A 66 -17.80 -43.37 14.41
CA ILE A 66 -17.51 -44.70 14.94
C ILE A 66 -16.42 -44.65 16.02
N THR A 67 -15.42 -43.78 15.83
CA THR A 67 -14.34 -43.58 16.81
C THR A 67 -14.83 -42.95 18.11
N ASN A 68 -15.74 -41.97 18.02
CA ASN A 68 -16.20 -41.19 19.17
C ASN A 68 -17.51 -41.73 19.78
N ALA A 69 -18.15 -42.71 19.16
CA ALA A 69 -19.40 -43.32 19.64
C ALA A 69 -19.26 -43.95 21.02
N TYR A 70 -18.08 -44.47 21.37
CA TYR A 70 -17.79 -45.02 22.70
C TYR A 70 -18.03 -43.98 23.81
N ASP A 71 -17.70 -42.71 23.56
CA ASP A 71 -17.88 -41.62 24.51
C ASP A 71 -19.34 -41.17 24.63
N LEU A 72 -20.21 -41.53 23.67
CA LEU A 72 -21.64 -41.31 23.73
C LEU A 72 -22.38 -42.38 24.55
N LEU A 73 -21.76 -43.54 24.76
CA LEU A 73 -22.31 -44.63 25.57
C LEU A 73 -22.21 -44.31 27.08
N PRO A 74 -23.20 -44.71 27.89
CA PRO A 74 -23.14 -44.59 29.35
C PRO A 74 -21.86 -45.19 29.94
N LEU A 75 -21.39 -44.59 31.04
CA LEU A 75 -20.18 -45.03 31.76
C LEU A 75 -20.41 -46.29 32.61
N ASP A 76 -21.68 -46.60 32.92
CA ASP A 76 -22.11 -47.79 33.62
C ASP A 76 -22.52 -48.91 32.64
N ASP A 77 -22.94 -50.06 33.16
CA ASP A 77 -23.37 -51.22 32.36
C ASP A 77 -24.75 -51.01 31.68
N SER A 78 -25.28 -49.79 31.69
CA SER A 78 -26.56 -49.50 31.05
C SER A 78 -26.41 -49.54 29.52
N ARG A 79 -27.49 -49.98 28.86
CA ARG A 79 -27.55 -50.06 27.40
C ARG A 79 -28.40 -48.93 26.87
N ILE A 80 -28.05 -48.45 25.69
CA ILE A 80 -28.84 -47.47 24.97
C ILE A 80 -29.30 -48.07 23.65
N ASP A 81 -30.51 -47.73 23.20
CA ASP A 81 -30.96 -48.10 21.87
C ASP A 81 -30.54 -47.05 20.82
N LEU A 82 -30.87 -47.32 19.56
CA LEU A 82 -30.57 -46.42 18.44
C LEU A 82 -31.21 -45.04 18.62
N GLU A 83 -32.44 -44.96 19.13
CA GLU A 83 -33.14 -43.69 19.36
C GLU A 83 -32.42 -42.85 20.42
N GLU A 84 -32.01 -43.47 21.53
CA GLU A 84 -31.26 -42.79 22.58
C GLU A 84 -29.86 -42.37 22.11
N MET A 85 -29.18 -43.18 21.30
CA MET A 85 -27.90 -42.78 20.69
C MET A 85 -28.06 -41.59 19.75
N ILE A 86 -29.11 -41.60 18.93
CA ILE A 86 -29.46 -40.52 18.01
C ILE A 86 -29.68 -39.20 18.76
N GLN A 87 -30.35 -39.23 19.91
CA GLN A 87 -30.55 -38.05 20.75
C GLN A 87 -29.25 -37.48 21.34
N ARG A 88 -28.19 -38.28 21.45
CA ARG A 88 -26.87 -37.85 21.97
C ARG A 88 -25.95 -37.26 20.90
N LEU A 89 -26.25 -37.43 19.62
CA LEU A 89 -25.44 -36.92 18.49
C LEU A 89 -25.17 -35.40 18.49
N PRO A 90 -26.11 -34.52 18.90
CA PRO A 90 -25.83 -33.08 18.97
C PRO A 90 -24.62 -32.74 19.84
N ILE A 91 -24.37 -33.55 20.90
CA ILE A 91 -23.20 -33.39 21.78
C ILE A 91 -21.90 -33.65 21.02
N LEU A 92 -21.88 -34.66 20.16
CA LEU A 92 -20.72 -34.99 19.34
C LEU A 92 -20.46 -33.91 18.28
N ILE A 93 -21.50 -33.44 17.60
CA ILE A 93 -21.39 -32.38 16.60
C ILE A 93 -20.83 -31.09 17.21
N GLY A 94 -21.33 -30.68 18.37
CA GLY A 94 -20.82 -29.51 19.08
C GLY A 94 -19.36 -29.62 19.54
N ARG A 95 -18.80 -30.83 19.65
CA ARG A 95 -17.36 -31.05 19.91
C ARG A 95 -16.52 -30.99 18.63
N LEU A 96 -17.07 -31.48 17.52
CA LEU A 96 -16.36 -31.58 16.25
C LEU A 96 -16.29 -30.23 15.51
N THR A 97 -17.30 -29.38 15.67
CA THR A 97 -17.35 -28.10 14.95
C THR A 97 -18.10 -27.03 15.76
N ARG A 98 -17.64 -25.78 15.63
CA ARG A 98 -18.28 -24.59 16.24
C ARG A 98 -19.18 -23.84 15.27
N ALA A 99 -19.25 -24.27 14.01
CA ALA A 99 -19.92 -23.53 12.94
C ALA A 99 -21.40 -23.89 12.76
N VAL A 100 -21.84 -25.05 13.28
CA VAL A 100 -23.18 -25.60 13.05
C VAL A 100 -23.83 -26.12 14.32
N TYR A 101 -25.16 -26.09 14.35
CA TYR A 101 -25.99 -26.71 15.38
C TYR A 101 -26.84 -27.83 14.77
N LEU A 102 -26.87 -29.00 15.40
CA LEU A 102 -27.72 -30.13 15.02
C LEU A 102 -28.96 -30.19 15.93
N ASN A 103 -30.13 -30.19 15.31
CA ASN A 103 -31.41 -30.46 15.98
C ASN A 103 -32.00 -31.79 15.49
N VAL A 104 -32.44 -32.65 16.40
CA VAL A 104 -32.95 -33.99 16.08
C VAL A 104 -34.43 -34.04 16.46
N LYS A 105 -35.29 -34.47 15.53
CA LYS A 105 -36.74 -34.57 15.73
C LYS A 105 -37.24 -35.97 15.35
N PRO A 106 -37.84 -36.73 16.28
CA PRO A 106 -38.53 -37.97 15.91
C PRO A 106 -39.77 -37.64 15.07
N VAL A 107 -39.98 -38.36 13.97
CA VAL A 107 -41.09 -38.13 13.03
C VAL A 107 -42.14 -39.24 13.14
N ALA A 108 -41.69 -40.48 13.26
CA ALA A 108 -42.51 -41.68 13.49
C ALA A 108 -41.63 -42.78 14.10
N ASP A 109 -42.20 -43.92 14.46
CA ASP A 109 -41.42 -45.09 14.90
C ASP A 109 -40.42 -45.48 13.79
N HIS A 110 -39.16 -45.67 14.18
CA HIS A 110 -38.04 -45.96 13.29
C HIS A 110 -37.70 -44.89 12.24
N LYS A 111 -38.12 -43.64 12.47
CA LYS A 111 -37.90 -42.53 11.54
C LYS A 111 -37.57 -41.22 12.24
N VAL A 112 -36.40 -40.66 11.92
CA VAL A 112 -35.88 -39.45 12.56
C VAL A 112 -35.43 -38.42 11.53
N LEU A 113 -35.75 -37.15 11.81
CA LEU A 113 -35.32 -36.00 11.04
C LEU A 113 -34.19 -35.25 11.76
N PHE A 114 -33.07 -35.08 11.08
CA PHE A 114 -31.89 -34.31 11.51
C PHE A 114 -31.87 -32.98 10.78
N ILE A 115 -31.84 -31.87 11.52
CA ILE A 115 -31.85 -30.51 10.98
C ILE A 115 -30.53 -29.83 11.39
N PHE A 116 -29.66 -29.61 10.41
CA PHE A 116 -28.43 -28.82 10.56
C PHE A 116 -28.72 -27.36 10.35
N LYS A 117 -28.19 -26.48 11.20
CA LYS A 117 -28.27 -25.02 11.01
C LYS A 117 -26.89 -24.39 11.19
N TYR A 118 -26.49 -23.55 10.24
CA TYR A 118 -25.25 -22.78 10.34
C TYR A 118 -25.43 -21.56 11.25
N LEU A 119 -24.39 -21.23 12.03
CA LEU A 119 -24.38 -19.98 12.78
C LEU A 119 -24.14 -18.79 11.83
N PRO A 120 -24.74 -17.60 12.08
CA PRO A 120 -24.68 -16.46 11.16
C PRO A 120 -23.27 -15.95 10.82
N GLU A 121 -22.30 -16.20 11.70
CA GLU A 121 -20.90 -15.76 11.56
C GLU A 121 -20.07 -16.67 10.65
N TYR A 122 -20.60 -17.83 10.25
CA TYR A 122 -19.91 -18.79 9.41
C TYR A 122 -20.61 -18.92 8.06
N GLN A 123 -19.81 -18.85 6.99
CA GLN A 123 -20.29 -19.11 5.64
C GLN A 123 -20.48 -20.62 5.42
N GLU A 124 -21.57 -20.98 4.75
CA GLU A 124 -21.94 -22.35 4.44
C GLU A 124 -20.92 -23.03 3.54
N LYS A 125 -20.66 -24.31 3.82
CA LYS A 125 -19.71 -25.13 3.09
C LYS A 125 -20.31 -26.50 2.78
N TRP A 126 -20.38 -26.84 1.49
CA TRP A 126 -20.89 -28.12 0.98
C TRP A 126 -20.22 -29.35 1.63
N TYR A 127 -18.96 -29.23 2.03
CA TYR A 127 -18.20 -30.30 2.65
C TYR A 127 -18.70 -30.70 4.06
N ASP A 128 -19.30 -29.78 4.82
CA ASP A 128 -19.85 -30.09 6.15
C ASP A 128 -21.07 -31.00 6.05
N ALA A 129 -21.88 -30.81 5.00
CA ALA A 129 -23.05 -31.62 4.70
C ALA A 129 -22.69 -33.07 4.32
N VAL A 130 -21.65 -33.23 3.47
CA VAL A 130 -21.13 -34.55 3.07
C VAL A 130 -20.51 -35.28 4.28
N PHE A 131 -19.73 -34.56 5.08
CA PHE A 131 -19.15 -35.09 6.31
C PHE A 131 -20.24 -35.57 7.29
N PHE A 132 -21.31 -34.79 7.46
CA PHE A 132 -22.38 -35.18 8.35
C PHE A 132 -23.18 -36.40 7.87
N GLN A 133 -23.46 -36.50 6.58
CA GLN A 133 -24.11 -37.70 6.02
C GLN A 133 -23.25 -38.95 6.23
N GLY A 134 -21.92 -38.81 6.14
CA GLY A 134 -20.98 -39.84 6.54
C GLY A 134 -21.13 -40.26 8.01
N MET A 135 -21.29 -39.30 8.92
CA MET A 135 -21.58 -39.62 10.33
C MET A 135 -22.88 -40.42 10.46
N LEU A 136 -23.98 -40.03 9.81
CA LEU A 136 -25.23 -40.80 9.87
C LEU A 136 -25.06 -42.23 9.36
N ASN A 137 -24.29 -42.44 8.30
CA ASN A 137 -23.93 -43.77 7.84
C ASN A 137 -23.12 -44.56 8.89
N GLY A 138 -22.20 -43.89 9.60
CA GLY A 138 -21.47 -44.49 10.71
C GLY A 138 -22.39 -45.03 11.83
N LEU A 139 -23.57 -44.44 12.06
CA LEU A 139 -24.55 -44.97 13.03
C LEU A 139 -25.08 -46.29 12.53
N ALA A 140 -25.51 -46.34 11.28
CA ALA A 140 -26.07 -47.53 10.69
C ALA A 140 -25.05 -48.67 10.66
N VAL A 141 -23.79 -48.37 10.35
CA VAL A 141 -22.67 -49.32 10.44
C VAL A 141 -22.45 -49.80 11.88
N LEU A 142 -22.45 -48.90 12.86
CA LEU A 142 -22.23 -49.24 14.27
C LEU A 142 -23.35 -50.12 14.85
N PHE A 143 -24.59 -49.89 14.42
CA PHE A 143 -25.76 -50.69 14.78
C PHE A 143 -25.97 -51.90 13.86
N GLU A 144 -25.05 -52.18 12.93
CA GLU A 144 -25.14 -53.29 11.98
C GLU A 144 -26.48 -53.35 11.19
N LEU A 145 -27.05 -52.19 10.89
CA LEU A 145 -28.36 -52.12 10.25
C LEU A 145 -28.31 -52.71 8.84
N LYS A 146 -29.08 -53.76 8.56
CA LYS A 146 -29.10 -54.36 7.20
C LYS A 146 -29.97 -53.58 6.22
N THR A 147 -30.98 -52.88 6.73
CA THR A 147 -31.91 -52.08 5.91
C THR A 147 -32.17 -50.73 6.57
N PHE A 148 -31.58 -49.69 5.99
CA PHE A 148 -31.78 -48.30 6.38
C PHE A 148 -31.72 -47.40 5.14
N THR A 149 -32.26 -46.19 5.25
CA THR A 149 -32.19 -45.19 4.18
C THR A 149 -31.94 -43.82 4.78
N ILE A 150 -30.97 -43.10 4.21
CA ILE A 150 -30.68 -41.71 4.53
C ILE A 150 -31.08 -40.87 3.32
N ARG A 151 -32.01 -39.94 3.47
CA ARG A 151 -32.43 -39.02 2.41
C ARG A 151 -32.28 -37.57 2.86
N MET A 152 -31.73 -36.74 1.99
CA MET A 152 -31.84 -35.29 2.17
C MET A 152 -33.25 -34.86 1.73
N THR A 153 -33.96 -34.11 2.57
CA THR A 153 -35.39 -33.79 2.35
C THR A 153 -35.65 -32.30 2.09
N LYS A 154 -34.74 -31.40 2.48
CA LYS A 154 -34.91 -29.95 2.27
C LYS A 154 -33.60 -29.17 2.32
N THR A 155 -33.46 -28.25 1.35
CA THR A 155 -32.32 -27.33 1.15
C THR A 155 -32.85 -26.02 0.54
N ARG A 156 -32.35 -24.83 0.91
CA ARG A 156 -32.78 -23.52 0.39
C ARG A 156 -31.64 -22.79 -0.32
N LEU A 157 -31.67 -22.90 -1.65
CA LEU A 157 -30.68 -22.53 -2.68
C LEU A 157 -29.74 -21.33 -2.44
N PHE A 158 -28.43 -21.62 -2.47
CA PHE A 158 -27.44 -20.93 -3.30
C PHE A 158 -26.37 -21.94 -3.79
N GLY A 159 -26.43 -22.27 -5.10
CA GLY A 159 -25.40 -22.89 -5.95
C GLY A 159 -24.32 -23.81 -5.37
N ILE A 160 -24.41 -25.11 -5.71
CA ILE A 160 -23.37 -25.99 -6.32
C ILE A 160 -23.94 -27.44 -6.37
N HIS A 161 -23.71 -28.18 -7.45
CA HIS A 161 -24.09 -29.59 -7.59
C HIS A 161 -22.82 -30.47 -7.56
N VAL A 162 -22.70 -31.39 -6.61
CA VAL A 162 -21.60 -32.38 -6.59
C VAL A 162 -22.23 -33.76 -6.59
N SER A 163 -22.03 -34.51 -7.68
CA SER A 163 -22.46 -35.90 -7.77
C SER A 163 -21.48 -36.80 -7.02
N HIS A 164 -21.97 -37.55 -6.03
CA HIS A 164 -21.19 -38.60 -5.37
C HIS A 164 -21.63 -39.96 -5.89
N LYS A 165 -20.67 -40.82 -6.26
CA LYS A 165 -20.93 -42.13 -6.88
C LYS A 165 -21.90 -43.03 -6.10
N GLU A 166 -21.86 -42.98 -4.76
CA GLU A 166 -22.73 -43.80 -3.89
C GLU A 166 -23.98 -43.08 -3.38
N LEU A 167 -24.06 -41.75 -3.52
CA LEU A 167 -25.15 -40.96 -2.91
C LEU A 167 -26.20 -40.48 -3.94
N GLY A 168 -26.01 -40.80 -5.22
CA GLY A 168 -26.96 -40.51 -6.31
C GLY A 168 -26.86 -39.09 -6.88
N GLU A 169 -27.66 -38.82 -7.92
CA GLU A 169 -27.68 -37.54 -8.67
C GLU A 169 -28.45 -36.43 -7.93
N ASP A 170 -29.15 -36.75 -6.84
CA ASP A 170 -30.12 -35.87 -6.18
C ASP A 170 -29.57 -35.07 -4.99
N ILE A 171 -28.24 -34.99 -4.82
CA ILE A 171 -27.66 -34.23 -3.72
C ILE A 171 -27.35 -32.79 -4.13
N GLN A 172 -28.14 -31.87 -3.57
CA GLN A 172 -28.05 -30.43 -3.81
C GLN A 172 -27.57 -29.72 -2.53
N PHE A 173 -26.49 -28.94 -2.62
CA PHE A 173 -25.91 -28.21 -1.48
C PHE A 173 -26.22 -26.70 -1.58
N GLY A 174 -26.30 -26.01 -0.43
CA GLY A 174 -26.59 -24.57 -0.33
C GLY A 174 -27.93 -24.25 0.36
N ALA A 175 -27.97 -24.27 1.69
CA ALA A 175 -29.05 -23.85 2.58
C ALA A 175 -28.60 -23.30 3.95
N ASP A 176 -29.39 -22.36 4.50
CA ASP A 176 -29.38 -21.99 5.94
C ASP A 176 -29.50 -23.23 6.87
N SER A 177 -30.13 -24.29 6.36
CA SER A 177 -30.30 -25.55 7.05
C SER A 177 -30.41 -26.75 6.11
N ASN A 178 -29.72 -27.83 6.45
CA ASN A 178 -29.86 -29.12 5.76
C ASN A 178 -30.75 -30.07 6.58
N GLU A 179 -31.75 -30.67 5.95
CA GLU A 179 -32.64 -31.65 6.59
C GLU A 179 -32.37 -33.07 6.06
N TYR A 180 -31.96 -33.98 6.94
CA TYR A 180 -31.72 -35.39 6.63
C TYR A 180 -32.74 -36.28 7.36
N GLU A 181 -33.34 -37.20 6.63
CA GLU A 181 -34.26 -38.19 7.15
C GLU A 181 -33.55 -39.55 7.18
N LEU A 182 -33.46 -40.14 8.36
CA LEU A 182 -32.99 -41.52 8.56
C LEU A 182 -34.20 -42.39 8.91
N GLU A 183 -34.39 -43.44 8.13
CA GLU A 183 -35.41 -44.46 8.35
C GLU A 183 -34.75 -45.84 8.40
N TRP A 184 -35.12 -46.68 9.35
CA TRP A 184 -34.63 -48.05 9.47
C TRP A 184 -35.80 -49.03 9.67
N LEU A 185 -35.63 -50.27 9.25
CA LEU A 185 -36.70 -51.28 9.31
C LEU A 185 -36.48 -52.34 10.41
N GLU A 186 -35.31 -52.35 11.02
CA GLU A 186 -34.97 -53.34 12.04
C GLU A 186 -35.48 -52.94 13.44
N ASP A 187 -35.92 -53.96 14.19
CA ASP A 187 -36.41 -53.82 15.57
C ASP A 187 -35.29 -53.40 16.54
N LYS A 188 -35.67 -53.00 17.76
CA LYS A 188 -34.80 -52.37 18.76
C LYS A 188 -33.47 -53.12 19.00
N MET A 189 -32.39 -52.49 18.54
CA MET A 189 -31.02 -52.87 18.85
C MET A 189 -30.47 -52.00 19.98
N PHE A 190 -29.66 -52.61 20.84
CA PHE A 190 -29.06 -51.98 21.99
C PHE A 190 -27.53 -52.05 21.91
N LEU A 191 -26.88 -50.92 22.20
CA LEU A 191 -25.44 -50.81 22.37
C LEU A 191 -25.09 -50.64 23.85
N SER A 192 -24.00 -51.29 24.25
CA SER A 192 -23.36 -51.03 25.53
C SER A 192 -21.85 -51.17 25.42
N ARG A 193 -21.13 -50.56 26.38
CA ARG A 193 -19.70 -50.79 26.51
C ARG A 193 -19.48 -52.27 26.81
N SER A 194 -18.54 -52.92 26.11
CA SER A 194 -18.20 -54.31 26.41
C SER A 194 -17.67 -54.42 27.84
N ARG A 195 -18.14 -55.39 28.63
CA ARG A 195 -17.54 -55.69 29.94
C ARG A 195 -16.12 -56.24 29.75
N LEU A 196 -15.13 -55.42 30.09
CA LEU A 196 -13.71 -55.77 29.94
C LEU A 196 -13.27 -56.74 31.03
N THR A 197 -12.61 -57.84 30.66
CA THR A 197 -11.89 -58.67 31.63
C THR A 197 -10.54 -58.05 31.99
N LYS A 198 -9.93 -58.44 33.12
CA LYS A 198 -8.71 -57.80 33.66
C LYS A 198 -7.50 -57.82 32.71
N ASP A 199 -7.50 -58.66 31.67
CA ASP A 199 -6.42 -58.74 30.67
C ASP A 199 -6.62 -57.79 29.45
N ASP A 200 -7.73 -57.06 29.37
CA ASP A 200 -8.11 -56.25 28.20
C ASP A 200 -7.75 -54.74 28.30
N VAL A 201 -6.64 -54.39 28.96
CA VAL A 201 -6.22 -52.97 29.13
C VAL A 201 -5.93 -52.28 27.77
N SER A 202 -5.73 -53.04 26.69
CA SER A 202 -5.54 -52.53 25.32
C SER A 202 -6.84 -52.26 24.52
N ASN A 203 -8.01 -52.66 25.03
CA ASN A 203 -9.30 -52.76 24.30
C ASN A 203 -10.35 -51.70 24.69
N ARG A 204 -9.95 -50.45 24.91
CA ARG A 204 -10.86 -49.35 25.35
C ARG A 204 -11.94 -48.92 24.33
N HIS A 205 -12.05 -49.55 23.17
CA HIS A 205 -12.98 -49.14 22.10
C HIS A 205 -13.69 -50.36 21.48
N ARG A 206 -14.28 -51.20 22.32
CA ARG A 206 -15.16 -52.29 21.89
C ARG A 206 -16.58 -51.97 22.29
N VAL A 207 -17.49 -52.08 21.33
CA VAL A 207 -18.92 -51.86 21.52
C VAL A 207 -19.62 -53.20 21.33
N MET A 208 -20.49 -53.55 22.28
CA MET A 208 -21.30 -54.76 22.23
C MET A 208 -22.65 -54.40 21.63
N VAL A 209 -23.03 -55.09 20.54
CA VAL A 209 -24.33 -54.94 19.87
C VAL A 209 -25.22 -56.12 20.26
N THR A 210 -26.41 -55.84 20.78
CA THR A 210 -27.38 -56.86 21.16
C THR A 210 -28.76 -56.54 20.58
N SER A 211 -29.45 -57.53 20.01
CA SER A 211 -30.87 -57.42 19.66
C SER A 211 -31.74 -57.98 20.80
N ARG A 212 -33.02 -57.57 20.86
CA ARG A 212 -33.99 -58.18 21.78
C ARG A 212 -35.08 -58.94 21.03
N SER A 213 -35.32 -60.16 21.49
CA SER A 213 -36.67 -60.58 21.91
C SER A 213 -36.64 -60.84 23.42
N ASP A 214 -37.71 -60.49 24.14
CA ASP A 214 -37.77 -60.22 25.59
C ASP A 214 -37.43 -61.38 26.57
N SER A 215 -36.81 -62.48 26.15
CA SER A 215 -36.39 -63.57 27.06
C SER A 215 -35.09 -64.28 26.72
N HIS A 216 -34.42 -63.99 25.59
CA HIS A 216 -33.10 -64.53 25.30
C HIS A 216 -32.21 -63.46 24.65
N LEU A 217 -31.08 -63.19 25.31
CA LEU A 217 -30.00 -62.37 24.78
C LEU A 217 -29.24 -63.22 23.76
N GLU A 218 -29.45 -62.97 22.48
CA GLU A 218 -28.49 -63.39 21.47
C GLU A 218 -27.45 -62.28 21.33
N GLU A 219 -26.22 -62.57 21.75
CA GLU A 219 -25.06 -61.74 21.47
C GLU A 219 -24.82 -61.83 19.96
N ILE A 220 -25.04 -60.71 19.25
CA ILE A 220 -24.90 -60.68 17.79
C ILE A 220 -23.42 -60.56 17.44
N SER A 221 -22.73 -59.58 18.03
CA SER A 221 -21.35 -59.27 17.69
C SER A 221 -20.66 -58.38 18.73
N ILE A 222 -19.34 -58.52 18.83
CA ILE A 222 -18.45 -57.54 19.46
C ILE A 222 -17.73 -56.82 18.33
N VAL A 223 -17.97 -55.51 18.22
CA VAL A 223 -17.34 -54.68 17.20
C VAL A 223 -16.12 -53.99 17.78
N ASP A 224 -14.94 -54.26 17.21
CA ASP A 224 -13.73 -53.51 17.51
C ASP A 224 -13.69 -52.25 16.66
N VAL A 225 -13.83 -51.09 17.30
CA VAL A 225 -13.80 -49.78 16.63
C VAL A 225 -12.51 -49.62 15.82
N LYS A 226 -11.38 -50.20 16.27
CA LYS A 226 -10.13 -50.13 15.51
C LYS A 226 -10.16 -50.94 14.22
N ASP A 227 -10.84 -52.08 14.18
CA ASP A 227 -10.97 -52.89 12.96
C ASP A 227 -11.92 -52.26 11.95
N VAL A 228 -12.98 -51.60 12.43
CA VAL A 228 -13.88 -50.83 11.57
C VAL A 228 -13.19 -49.59 11.00
N VAL A 229 -12.40 -48.87 11.82
CA VAL A 229 -11.54 -47.77 11.39
C VAL A 229 -10.45 -48.26 10.44
N ARG A 230 -9.86 -49.44 10.67
CA ARG A 230 -8.85 -50.01 9.76
C ARG A 230 -9.46 -50.41 8.42
N LYS A 231 -10.64 -51.05 8.38
CA LYS A 231 -11.34 -51.38 7.12
C LYS A 231 -11.78 -50.15 6.34
N SER A 232 -12.28 -49.11 7.01
CA SER A 232 -12.60 -47.83 6.37
C SER A 232 -11.34 -47.12 5.86
N ARG A 233 -10.24 -47.15 6.62
CA ARG A 233 -8.93 -46.67 6.16
C ARG A 233 -8.34 -47.50 5.04
N GLU A 234 -8.47 -48.82 5.02
CA GLU A 234 -7.97 -49.67 3.93
C GLU A 234 -8.73 -49.37 2.62
N LEU A 235 -10.02 -49.07 2.70
CA LEU A 235 -10.83 -48.55 1.58
C LEU A 235 -10.43 -47.11 1.18
N ALA A 236 -9.98 -46.28 2.14
CA ALA A 236 -9.50 -44.92 1.88
C ALA A 236 -8.02 -44.86 1.44
N ILE A 237 -7.18 -45.85 1.76
CA ILE A 237 -5.74 -45.92 1.45
C ILE A 237 -5.49 -46.33 -0.01
N GLU A 238 -6.51 -46.78 -0.74
CA GLU A 238 -6.50 -46.70 -2.21
C GLU A 238 -6.34 -45.25 -2.72
N ASN A 239 -6.56 -44.22 -1.90
CA ASN A 239 -6.24 -42.81 -2.19
C ASN A 239 -4.91 -42.34 -1.57
N ARG A 240 -3.80 -42.94 -2.01
CA ARG A 240 -2.43 -42.45 -1.78
C ARG A 240 -2.20 -41.02 -2.29
N ASP A 241 -3.15 -40.48 -3.04
CA ASP A 241 -3.16 -39.17 -3.68
C ASP A 241 -3.48 -38.02 -2.72
N LEU A 242 -4.13 -38.29 -1.57
CA LEU A 242 -4.53 -37.25 -0.61
C LEU A 242 -3.34 -36.65 0.17
N GLU A 243 -2.42 -37.49 0.64
CA GLU A 243 -1.21 -37.02 1.33
C GLU A 243 -0.30 -36.22 0.38
N ALA A 244 -0.22 -36.66 -0.88
CA ALA A 244 0.50 -35.95 -1.93
C ALA A 244 -0.13 -34.59 -2.25
N ALA A 245 -1.46 -34.50 -2.31
CA ALA A 245 -2.17 -33.25 -2.58
C ALA A 245 -1.98 -32.21 -1.45
N VAL A 246 -2.03 -32.63 -0.18
CA VAL A 246 -1.79 -31.74 0.96
C VAL A 246 -0.36 -31.20 0.96
N GLU A 247 0.64 -32.03 0.63
CA GLU A 247 2.03 -31.59 0.56
C GLU A 247 2.26 -30.61 -0.61
N VAL A 248 1.59 -30.83 -1.74
CA VAL A 248 1.61 -29.92 -2.89
C VAL A 248 0.97 -28.57 -2.53
N LEU A 249 -0.20 -28.56 -1.87
CA LEU A 249 -0.84 -27.31 -1.43
C LEU A 249 0.02 -26.51 -0.44
N LYS A 250 0.68 -27.20 0.51
CA LYS A 250 1.64 -26.55 1.42
C LYS A 250 2.80 -25.92 0.66
N SER A 251 3.36 -26.62 -0.33
CA SER A 251 4.46 -26.07 -1.14
C SER A 251 4.03 -24.89 -2.00
N PHE A 252 2.82 -24.92 -2.60
CA PHE A 252 2.27 -23.77 -3.32
C PHE A 252 2.03 -22.57 -2.41
N LYS A 253 1.47 -22.79 -1.22
CA LYS A 253 1.30 -21.73 -0.22
C LYS A 253 2.64 -21.09 0.14
N GLN A 254 3.67 -21.89 0.40
CA GLN A 254 5.01 -21.39 0.71
C GLN A 254 5.64 -20.64 -0.47
N GLU A 255 5.43 -21.09 -1.70
CA GLU A 255 5.92 -20.38 -2.89
C GLU A 255 5.19 -19.04 -3.09
N LEU A 256 3.88 -19.01 -2.85
CA LEU A 256 3.07 -17.79 -2.89
C LEU A 256 3.51 -16.79 -1.82
N GLU A 257 3.70 -17.23 -0.58
CA GLU A 257 4.22 -16.39 0.51
C GLU A 257 5.62 -15.84 0.20
N LYS A 258 6.51 -16.65 -0.37
CA LYS A 258 7.83 -16.20 -0.82
C LYS A 258 7.73 -15.15 -1.92
N LYS A 259 6.84 -15.33 -2.90
CA LYS A 259 6.60 -14.36 -3.98
C LYS A 259 6.01 -13.06 -3.43
N GLN A 260 5.00 -13.11 -2.57
CA GLN A 260 4.43 -11.95 -1.91
C GLN A 260 5.49 -11.17 -1.12
N LEU A 261 6.34 -11.87 -0.37
CA LEU A 261 7.44 -11.24 0.36
C LEU A 261 8.46 -10.57 -0.57
N SER A 262 8.77 -11.19 -1.72
CA SER A 262 9.65 -10.60 -2.74
C SER A 262 9.02 -9.34 -3.34
N MET A 263 7.75 -9.40 -3.76
CA MET A 263 7.02 -8.26 -4.32
C MET A 263 6.91 -7.11 -3.32
N ALA A 264 6.65 -7.40 -2.04
CA ALA A 264 6.62 -6.40 -0.98
C ALA A 264 7.99 -5.72 -0.80
N LYS A 265 9.10 -6.45 -0.96
CA LYS A 265 10.45 -5.86 -0.94
C LYS A 265 10.68 -4.94 -2.14
N ASP A 266 10.28 -5.36 -3.34
CA ASP A 266 10.43 -4.57 -4.56
C ASP A 266 9.58 -3.29 -4.51
N LEU A 267 8.35 -3.35 -3.99
CA LEU A 267 7.49 -2.18 -3.76
C LEU A 267 8.08 -1.21 -2.74
N ARG A 268 8.64 -1.72 -1.63
CA ARG A 268 9.34 -0.88 -0.65
C ARG A 268 10.58 -0.19 -1.25
N LEU A 269 11.31 -0.88 -2.12
CA LEU A 269 12.44 -0.28 -2.83
C LEU A 269 11.95 0.84 -3.77
N ALA A 270 10.88 0.60 -4.54
CA ALA A 270 10.27 1.60 -5.41
C ALA A 270 9.79 2.83 -4.63
N LYS A 271 9.14 2.63 -3.47
CA LYS A 271 8.75 3.71 -2.55
C LYS A 271 9.94 4.56 -2.11
N ASN A 272 11.04 3.93 -1.71
CA ASN A 272 12.23 4.65 -1.27
C ASN A 272 12.85 5.47 -2.41
N ILE A 273 12.82 4.95 -3.64
CA ILE A 273 13.26 5.70 -4.83
C ILE A 273 12.34 6.90 -5.07
N GLN A 274 11.03 6.70 -5.08
CA GLN A 274 10.05 7.77 -5.30
C GLN A 274 10.11 8.85 -4.20
N LYS A 275 10.29 8.46 -2.94
CA LYS A 275 10.49 9.41 -1.84
C LYS A 275 11.73 10.29 -2.04
N GLY A 276 12.78 9.76 -2.70
CA GLY A 276 13.94 10.56 -3.09
C GLY A 276 13.71 11.46 -4.31
N LEU A 277 12.66 11.20 -5.12
CA LEU A 277 12.31 12.00 -6.29
C LEU A 277 11.40 13.18 -5.92
N ILE A 278 10.40 12.98 -5.05
CA ILE A 278 9.47 14.04 -4.62
C ILE A 278 10.15 14.87 -3.54
N PRO A 279 10.24 16.21 -3.68
CA PRO A 279 10.86 17.04 -2.65
C PRO A 279 10.04 16.95 -1.36
N GLU A 280 10.68 16.71 -0.21
CA GLU A 280 9.98 16.74 1.08
C GLU A 280 9.41 18.13 1.40
N ILE A 281 10.10 19.18 0.92
CA ILE A 281 9.79 20.58 1.19
C ILE A 281 10.15 21.43 -0.04
N ILE A 282 9.25 22.33 -0.45
CA ILE A 282 9.57 23.41 -1.41
C ILE A 282 10.13 24.62 -0.63
N PRO A 283 11.34 25.12 -0.94
CA PRO A 283 11.89 26.28 -0.25
C PRO A 283 11.09 27.55 -0.55
N ASP A 284 11.02 28.48 0.42
CA ASP A 284 10.40 29.78 0.19
C ASP A 284 11.19 30.55 -0.89
N TRP A 285 10.48 31.33 -1.70
CA TRP A 285 11.07 32.02 -2.83
C TRP A 285 10.52 33.45 -2.96
N ASN A 286 11.41 34.44 -2.82
CA ASN A 286 11.08 35.87 -3.01
C ASN A 286 9.90 36.36 -2.16
N GLY A 287 9.75 35.80 -0.95
CA GLY A 287 8.65 36.09 -0.03
C GLY A 287 7.35 35.34 -0.28
N ILE A 288 7.35 34.36 -1.19
CA ILE A 288 6.32 33.35 -1.31
C ILE A 288 6.68 32.18 -0.41
N GLN A 289 5.75 31.81 0.46
CA GLN A 289 5.87 30.72 1.41
C GLN A 289 5.13 29.50 0.87
N PHE A 290 5.73 28.32 0.97
CA PHE A 290 5.15 27.07 0.45
C PHE A 290 4.91 26.05 1.56
N TRP A 291 3.78 25.34 1.46
CA TRP A 291 3.46 24.21 2.32
C TRP A 291 2.72 23.12 1.56
N THR A 292 3.03 21.87 1.85
CA THR A 292 2.49 20.70 1.15
C THR A 292 1.85 19.71 2.12
N GLY A 293 0.73 19.17 1.68
CA GLY A 293 0.09 17.97 2.18
C GLY A 293 0.19 16.88 1.14
N PHE A 294 0.76 15.73 1.50
CA PHE A 294 0.92 14.60 0.59
C PHE A 294 0.64 13.30 1.31
N THR A 295 -0.43 12.61 0.92
CA THR A 295 -0.87 11.33 1.51
C THR A 295 -1.11 10.33 0.39
N PRO A 296 -0.16 9.43 0.12
CA PRO A 296 -0.34 8.42 -0.92
C PRO A 296 -1.31 7.31 -0.45
N MET A 297 -2.10 6.79 -1.39
CA MET A 297 -3.03 5.66 -1.22
C MET A 297 -2.28 4.33 -1.03
N GLN A 298 -1.19 4.14 -1.78
CA GLN A 298 -0.38 2.92 -1.75
C GLN A 298 1.08 3.22 -1.36
N GLU A 299 1.93 2.19 -1.37
CA GLU A 299 3.38 2.38 -1.13
C GLU A 299 4.03 3.29 -2.18
N VAL A 300 3.45 3.36 -3.38
CA VAL A 300 3.94 4.14 -4.51
C VAL A 300 2.77 4.93 -5.12
N SER A 301 2.95 6.23 -5.25
CA SER A 301 1.93 7.21 -5.67
C SER A 301 1.98 7.49 -7.18
N GLY A 302 0.84 7.77 -7.80
CA GLY A 302 0.77 8.44 -9.11
C GLY A 302 0.94 9.95 -8.99
N ASP A 303 0.49 10.52 -7.87
CA ASP A 303 0.66 11.93 -7.56
C ASP A 303 2.12 12.34 -7.34
N TYR A 304 2.46 13.53 -7.82
CA TYR A 304 3.65 14.24 -7.38
C TYR A 304 3.55 15.75 -7.52
N TYR A 305 4.42 16.42 -6.79
CA TYR A 305 4.67 17.85 -6.97
C TYR A 305 6.16 18.11 -7.09
N ASP A 306 6.52 19.23 -7.72
CA ASP A 306 7.92 19.63 -7.83
C ASP A 306 8.07 21.14 -8.08
N TYR A 307 9.30 21.63 -7.92
CA TYR A 307 9.67 23.00 -8.25
C TYR A 307 10.87 23.04 -9.21
N PHE A 308 10.79 23.93 -10.19
CA PHE A 308 11.71 24.04 -11.30
C PHE A 308 12.24 25.48 -11.42
N PRO A 309 13.41 25.80 -10.84
CA PRO A 309 14.01 27.12 -11.03
C PRO A 309 14.46 27.29 -12.49
N TYR A 310 14.04 28.37 -13.16
CA TYR A 310 14.51 28.69 -14.53
C TYR A 310 15.80 29.49 -14.47
N ASN A 311 15.85 30.45 -13.57
CA ASN A 311 16.90 31.44 -13.31
C ASN A 311 16.58 32.11 -11.96
N MET A 312 17.29 33.19 -11.59
CA MET A 312 17.02 33.90 -10.33
C MET A 312 15.62 34.54 -10.26
N ASP A 313 14.98 34.75 -11.42
CA ASP A 313 13.81 35.64 -11.54
C ASP A 313 12.49 34.88 -11.75
N LYS A 314 12.54 33.55 -11.94
CA LYS A 314 11.34 32.73 -12.17
C LYS A 314 11.42 31.36 -11.50
N LEU A 315 10.30 30.95 -10.91
CA LEU A 315 10.11 29.66 -10.29
C LEU A 315 8.92 28.94 -10.93
N GLY A 316 9.18 27.78 -11.55
CA GLY A 316 8.13 26.84 -11.94
C GLY A 316 7.72 25.96 -10.77
N VAL A 317 6.44 25.65 -10.66
CA VAL A 317 5.86 24.75 -9.65
C VAL A 317 4.80 23.91 -10.34
N ALA A 318 4.84 22.59 -10.17
CA ALA A 318 3.88 21.67 -10.75
C ALA A 318 3.24 20.80 -9.67
N VAL A 319 1.95 20.51 -9.82
CA VAL A 319 1.26 19.40 -9.17
C VAL A 319 0.65 18.58 -10.28
N CYS A 320 0.97 17.29 -10.31
CA CYS A 320 0.50 16.40 -11.35
C CYS A 320 0.04 15.07 -10.73
N ASP A 321 -0.90 14.44 -11.40
CA ASP A 321 -1.42 13.11 -11.09
C ASP A 321 -1.28 12.23 -12.35
N VAL A 322 -0.82 11.00 -12.16
CA VAL A 322 -0.56 10.04 -13.23
C VAL A 322 -1.62 8.96 -13.18
N SER A 323 -2.25 8.69 -14.34
CA SER A 323 -3.26 7.65 -14.45
C SER A 323 -2.76 6.28 -13.99
N GLY A 324 -3.54 5.64 -13.12
CA GLY A 324 -3.23 4.32 -12.56
C GLY A 324 -2.41 4.40 -11.28
N HIS A 325 -2.04 3.25 -10.72
CA HIS A 325 -1.34 3.20 -9.42
C HIS A 325 -0.15 2.24 -9.44
N GLY A 326 0.67 2.31 -8.39
CA GLY A 326 1.81 1.42 -8.20
C GLY A 326 3.01 1.73 -9.11
N VAL A 327 3.79 0.69 -9.43
CA VAL A 327 5.10 0.84 -10.09
C VAL A 327 5.03 1.51 -11.48
N PRO A 328 4.07 1.17 -12.38
CA PRO A 328 3.97 1.84 -13.68
C PRO A 328 3.73 3.35 -13.57
N ALA A 329 2.85 3.78 -12.66
CA ALA A 329 2.56 5.20 -12.42
C ALA A 329 3.80 5.96 -11.91
N ALA A 330 4.58 5.35 -11.01
CA ALA A 330 5.86 5.94 -10.57
C ALA A 330 6.91 6.08 -11.67
N PHE A 331 6.94 5.19 -12.66
CA PHE A 331 7.84 5.37 -13.81
C PHE A 331 7.44 6.60 -14.63
N ILE A 332 6.15 6.78 -14.91
CA ILE A 332 5.65 7.96 -15.63
C ILE A 332 5.88 9.23 -14.80
N THR A 333 5.71 9.17 -13.47
CA THR A 333 6.06 10.25 -12.53
C THR A 333 7.51 10.71 -12.72
N ALA A 334 8.45 9.75 -12.70
CA ALA A 334 9.87 10.04 -12.84
C ALA A 334 10.22 10.63 -14.22
N LEU A 335 9.62 10.09 -15.29
CA LEU A 335 9.77 10.60 -16.65
C LEU A 335 9.21 12.02 -16.77
N SER A 336 7.99 12.26 -16.32
CA SER A 336 7.33 13.57 -16.36
C SER A 336 8.16 14.62 -15.64
N LYS A 337 8.62 14.33 -14.41
CA LYS A 337 9.52 15.21 -13.65
C LYS A 337 10.80 15.58 -14.42
N LEU A 338 11.43 14.60 -15.07
CA LEU A 338 12.62 14.82 -15.90
C LEU A 338 12.31 15.75 -17.08
N LEU A 339 11.16 15.55 -17.74
CA LEU A 339 10.73 16.37 -18.87
C LEU A 339 10.49 17.83 -18.46
N PHE A 340 9.82 18.10 -17.33
CA PHE A 340 9.67 19.46 -16.81
C PHE A 340 11.01 20.15 -16.51
N SER A 341 12.00 19.40 -16.02
CA SER A 341 13.34 19.95 -15.76
C SER A 341 14.07 20.35 -17.05
N ASN A 342 13.86 19.60 -18.13
CA ASN A 342 14.57 19.79 -19.41
C ASN A 342 13.85 20.75 -20.38
N TYR A 343 12.51 20.81 -20.36
CA TYR A 343 11.71 21.53 -21.35
C TYR A 343 11.10 22.82 -20.80
N LYS A 344 11.94 23.64 -20.19
CA LYS A 344 11.58 24.94 -19.62
C LYS A 344 11.25 25.97 -20.71
N LYS A 345 9.99 26.43 -20.80
CA LYS A 345 9.56 27.49 -21.72
C LYS A 345 9.01 28.73 -21.00
N PRO A 346 9.04 29.92 -21.61
CA PRO A 346 8.51 31.14 -20.99
C PRO A 346 7.02 31.07 -20.66
N LYS A 347 6.29 30.16 -21.30
CA LYS A 347 4.86 29.91 -21.12
C LYS A 347 4.61 28.47 -20.67
N PRO A 348 3.78 28.25 -19.64
CA PRO A 348 3.34 26.93 -19.21
C PRO A 348 2.73 26.06 -20.33
N SER A 349 1.85 26.63 -21.17
CA SER A 349 1.21 25.93 -22.29
C SER A 349 2.22 25.36 -23.30
N GLU A 350 3.27 26.13 -23.63
CA GLU A 350 4.35 25.70 -24.52
C GLU A 350 5.19 24.58 -23.89
N THR A 351 5.35 24.61 -22.56
CA THR A 351 6.02 23.53 -21.80
C THR A 351 5.20 22.25 -21.91
N PHE A 352 3.88 22.33 -21.65
CA PHE A 352 2.96 21.21 -21.81
C PHE A 352 2.93 20.65 -23.23
N LYS A 353 2.96 21.50 -24.26
CA LYS A 353 3.00 21.05 -25.66
C LYS A 353 4.21 20.17 -25.96
N LEU A 354 5.39 20.53 -25.42
CA LEU A 354 6.60 19.72 -25.57
C LEU A 354 6.52 18.44 -24.73
N ILE A 355 6.12 18.54 -23.46
CA ILE A 355 6.01 17.39 -22.57
C ILE A 355 5.01 16.37 -23.12
N ASN A 356 3.87 16.81 -23.64
CA ASN A 356 2.86 15.94 -24.25
C ASN A 356 3.45 15.09 -25.38
N ARG A 357 4.21 15.71 -26.29
CA ARG A 357 4.84 15.00 -27.42
C ARG A 357 5.84 13.96 -26.93
N GLU A 358 6.69 14.32 -25.98
CA GLU A 358 7.72 13.41 -25.47
C GLU A 358 7.09 12.27 -24.65
N LEU A 359 6.06 12.55 -23.83
CA LEU A 359 5.32 11.51 -23.10
C LEU A 359 4.59 10.55 -24.04
N LEU A 360 3.99 11.04 -25.13
CA LEU A 360 3.37 10.17 -26.15
C LEU A 360 4.38 9.18 -26.74
N ASP A 361 5.57 9.65 -27.09
CA ASP A 361 6.61 8.81 -27.69
C ASP A 361 7.19 7.79 -26.68
N LEU A 362 7.35 8.21 -25.42
CA LEU A 362 7.94 7.37 -24.36
C LEU A 362 6.96 6.36 -23.76
N VAL A 363 5.72 6.77 -23.48
CA VAL A 363 4.70 5.98 -22.76
C VAL A 363 3.76 5.24 -23.72
N LYS A 364 3.75 5.61 -25.01
CA LYS A 364 2.97 4.94 -26.08
C LYS A 364 1.50 4.71 -25.70
N GLN A 365 0.85 5.71 -25.12
CA GLN A 365 -0.55 5.70 -24.69
C GLN A 365 -0.89 4.66 -23.59
N GLN A 366 0.09 4.11 -22.88
CA GLN A 366 -0.16 3.20 -21.74
C GLN A 366 -0.41 3.93 -20.41
N GLY A 367 -0.49 5.25 -20.44
CA GLY A 367 -0.81 6.11 -19.32
C GLY A 367 -0.80 7.57 -19.75
N TYR A 368 -1.43 8.42 -18.95
CA TYR A 368 -1.47 9.86 -19.13
C TYR A 368 -1.23 10.56 -17.80
N THR A 369 -1.01 11.87 -17.86
CA THR A 369 -0.76 12.70 -16.68
C THR A 369 -1.69 13.90 -16.71
N THR A 370 -2.46 14.09 -15.65
CA THR A 370 -3.12 15.36 -15.36
C THR A 370 -2.10 16.26 -14.68
N CYS A 371 -2.08 17.55 -14.99
CA CYS A 371 -1.17 18.47 -14.30
C CYS A 371 -1.64 19.91 -14.29
N VAL A 372 -1.34 20.63 -13.21
CA VAL A 372 -1.31 22.08 -13.20
C VAL A 372 0.12 22.57 -13.06
N TYR A 373 0.52 23.46 -13.95
CA TYR A 373 1.86 24.04 -13.96
C TYR A 373 1.81 25.54 -13.85
N VAL A 374 2.52 26.05 -12.84
CA VAL A 374 2.53 27.44 -12.42
C VAL A 374 3.95 27.99 -12.59
N LEU A 375 4.09 29.09 -13.32
CA LEU A 375 5.31 29.84 -13.49
C LEU A 375 5.17 31.19 -12.79
N ILE A 376 5.92 31.36 -11.71
CA ILE A 376 5.91 32.54 -10.86
C ILE A 376 7.09 33.44 -11.25
N HIS A 377 6.80 34.71 -11.50
CA HIS A 377 7.78 35.76 -11.80
C HIS A 377 8.17 36.54 -10.54
N ASP A 378 9.28 37.27 -10.62
CA ASP A 378 9.85 38.10 -9.55
C ASP A 378 8.95 39.29 -9.13
N ASP A 379 8.12 39.76 -10.06
CA ASP A 379 7.05 40.75 -9.85
C ASP A 379 5.75 40.16 -9.31
N TYR A 380 5.76 38.87 -8.93
CA TYR A 380 4.61 38.11 -8.42
C TYR A 380 3.47 37.91 -9.43
N LYS A 381 3.75 38.14 -10.71
CA LYS A 381 2.91 37.64 -11.79
C LYS A 381 3.04 36.13 -11.86
N VAL A 382 1.89 35.48 -11.87
CA VAL A 382 1.76 34.04 -12.01
C VAL A 382 1.16 33.75 -13.37
N LEU A 383 1.88 33.00 -14.21
CA LEU A 383 1.34 32.38 -15.41
C LEU A 383 1.10 30.91 -15.12
N TYR A 384 -0.04 30.36 -15.50
CA TYR A 384 -0.30 28.93 -15.29
C TYR A 384 -1.09 28.33 -16.44
N SER A 385 -0.95 27.02 -16.62
CA SER A 385 -1.76 26.21 -17.54
C SER A 385 -2.23 24.98 -16.80
N VAL A 386 -3.41 24.49 -17.19
CA VAL A 386 -4.02 23.27 -16.67
C VAL A 386 -4.06 22.22 -17.80
N ALA A 387 -3.83 20.96 -17.46
CA ALA A 387 -3.91 19.83 -18.36
C ALA A 387 -4.73 18.72 -17.70
N GLY A 388 -6.05 18.75 -17.86
CA GLY A 388 -6.98 17.76 -17.32
C GLY A 388 -7.02 17.65 -15.79
N HIS A 389 -6.50 18.65 -15.07
CA HIS A 389 -6.29 18.63 -13.62
C HIS A 389 -7.29 19.56 -12.91
N PRO A 390 -7.56 19.39 -11.60
CA PRO A 390 -8.31 20.36 -10.84
C PRO A 390 -7.73 21.78 -10.95
N ARG A 391 -8.62 22.77 -11.06
CA ARG A 391 -8.24 24.17 -11.29
C ARG A 391 -7.73 24.78 -9.97
N PRO A 392 -6.71 25.65 -10.01
CA PRO A 392 -6.22 26.31 -8.81
C PRO A 392 -7.30 27.07 -8.05
N ILE A 393 -7.24 27.10 -6.72
CA ILE A 393 -8.09 27.98 -5.90
C ILE A 393 -7.25 29.17 -5.44
N LEU A 394 -7.72 30.38 -5.73
CA LEU A 394 -7.09 31.63 -5.33
C LEU A 394 -7.89 32.28 -4.21
N PHE A 395 -7.26 32.46 -3.06
CA PHE A 395 -7.76 33.27 -1.97
C PHE A 395 -7.18 34.68 -2.04
N ARG A 396 -8.08 35.67 -2.08
CA ARG A 396 -7.75 37.11 -2.09
C ARG A 396 -7.82 37.68 -0.69
N ALA A 397 -6.69 38.14 -0.16
CA ALA A 397 -6.63 38.70 1.19
C ALA A 397 -7.45 40.00 1.32
N LYS A 398 -7.50 40.81 0.27
CA LYS A 398 -8.26 42.07 0.26
C LYS A 398 -9.77 41.87 0.43
N THR A 399 -10.33 40.82 -0.17
CA THR A 399 -11.78 40.55 -0.16
C THR A 399 -12.15 39.47 0.84
N ASN A 400 -11.17 38.73 1.36
CA ASN A 400 -11.36 37.51 2.15
C ASN A 400 -12.23 36.48 1.43
N LYS A 401 -12.06 36.36 0.11
CA LYS A 401 -12.81 35.44 -0.75
C LYS A 401 -11.90 34.51 -1.50
N ALA A 402 -12.32 33.26 -1.63
CA ALA A 402 -11.65 32.26 -2.45
C ALA A 402 -12.46 31.97 -3.71
N GLU A 403 -11.76 31.88 -4.85
CA GLU A 403 -12.35 31.63 -6.16
C GLU A 403 -11.59 30.53 -6.89
N ILE A 404 -12.31 29.69 -7.64
CA ILE A 404 -11.71 28.71 -8.54
C ILE A 404 -11.23 29.47 -9.78
N CYS A 405 -9.95 29.33 -10.09
CA CYS A 405 -9.33 30.00 -11.22
C CYS A 405 -9.84 29.42 -12.54
N GLU A 406 -9.69 30.18 -13.62
CA GLU A 406 -9.93 29.67 -14.97
C GLU A 406 -8.92 28.58 -15.32
N GLY A 407 -9.30 27.62 -16.16
CA GLY A 407 -8.42 26.54 -16.55
C GLY A 407 -9.15 25.58 -17.47
N ASP A 408 -8.49 25.24 -18.58
CA ASP A 408 -8.95 24.27 -19.56
C ASP A 408 -7.72 23.62 -20.23
N GLY A 409 -7.90 22.43 -20.77
CA GLY A 409 -6.85 21.61 -21.38
C GLY A 409 -7.05 20.12 -21.10
N THR A 410 -6.67 19.27 -22.05
CA THR A 410 -6.80 17.81 -21.93
C THR A 410 -5.59 17.17 -21.22
N PHE A 411 -5.52 15.84 -21.14
CA PHE A 411 -4.46 15.12 -20.47
C PHE A 411 -3.12 15.16 -21.24
N LEU A 412 -2.00 15.21 -20.51
CA LEU A 412 -0.66 15.07 -21.09
C LEU A 412 -0.38 13.61 -21.44
N GLY A 413 0.21 13.37 -22.61
CA GLY A 413 0.66 12.04 -23.04
C GLY A 413 -0.44 11.15 -23.63
N MET A 414 -1.68 11.63 -23.74
CA MET A 414 -2.81 10.84 -24.25
C MET A 414 -3.11 11.10 -25.73
N PHE A 415 -3.21 12.37 -26.14
CA PHE A 415 -3.62 12.75 -27.51
C PHE A 415 -2.51 13.51 -28.25
N PRO A 416 -2.19 13.15 -29.51
CA PRO A 416 -1.19 13.86 -30.32
C PRO A 416 -1.45 15.36 -30.49
N ASP A 417 -2.71 15.75 -30.57
CA ASP A 417 -3.21 17.11 -30.76
C ASP A 417 -3.53 17.85 -29.45
N ALA A 418 -3.30 17.23 -28.28
CA ALA A 418 -3.51 17.86 -26.97
C ALA A 418 -2.77 19.21 -26.82
N GLY A 419 -1.64 19.37 -27.52
CA GLY A 419 -0.85 20.60 -27.56
C GLY A 419 -1.58 21.85 -28.05
N GLU A 420 -2.72 21.71 -28.73
CA GLU A 420 -3.57 22.84 -29.18
C GLU A 420 -4.63 23.22 -28.13
N THR A 421 -4.82 22.40 -27.08
CA THR A 421 -5.84 22.64 -26.04
C THR A 421 -5.31 23.43 -24.85
N PHE A 422 -4.00 23.44 -24.64
CA PHE A 422 -3.39 24.09 -23.46
C PHE A 422 -3.40 25.62 -23.60
N MET A 423 -3.95 26.30 -22.59
CA MET A 423 -4.04 27.76 -22.54
C MET A 423 -3.30 28.32 -21.33
N ASP A 424 -2.67 29.48 -21.49
CA ASP A 424 -2.05 30.20 -20.38
C ASP A 424 -3.04 31.20 -19.77
N PHE A 425 -3.16 31.14 -18.46
CA PHE A 425 -3.91 32.10 -17.65
C PHE A 425 -2.95 32.88 -16.77
N GLN A 426 -3.41 34.03 -16.28
CA GLN A 426 -2.58 34.94 -15.51
C GLN A 426 -3.27 35.39 -14.23
N ILE A 427 -2.50 35.37 -13.13
CA ILE A 427 -2.88 35.95 -11.84
C ILE A 427 -1.78 36.93 -11.43
N GLN A 428 -2.16 38.09 -10.89
CA GLN A 428 -1.23 38.93 -10.14
C GLN A 428 -1.46 38.67 -8.66
N LEU A 429 -0.44 38.16 -7.95
CA LEU A 429 -0.51 37.98 -6.51
C LEU A 429 -0.24 39.31 -5.79
N GLU A 430 -0.99 39.55 -4.72
CA GLU A 430 -0.78 40.65 -3.80
C GLU A 430 -0.42 40.15 -2.39
N PRO A 431 0.27 40.94 -1.55
CA PRO A 431 0.64 40.51 -0.20
C PRO A 431 -0.57 40.00 0.59
N GLY A 432 -0.47 38.77 1.10
CA GLY A 432 -1.52 38.06 1.83
C GLY A 432 -2.28 37.03 0.99
N ASP A 433 -2.29 37.16 -0.35
CA ASP A 433 -2.99 36.22 -1.24
C ASP A 433 -2.41 34.81 -1.12
N LYS A 434 -3.27 33.80 -1.26
CA LYS A 434 -2.91 32.38 -1.21
C LYS A 434 -3.40 31.68 -2.48
N LEU A 435 -2.59 30.80 -3.06
CA LEU A 435 -2.97 29.95 -4.18
C LEU A 435 -2.82 28.49 -3.76
N PHE A 436 -3.81 27.67 -4.07
CA PHE A 436 -3.84 26.25 -3.75
C PHE A 436 -3.91 25.43 -5.03
N LEU A 437 -3.01 24.45 -5.16
CA LEU A 437 -2.98 23.44 -6.20
C LEU A 437 -3.25 22.09 -5.54
N TYR A 438 -4.13 21.27 -6.09
CA TYR A 438 -4.58 20.04 -5.44
C TYR A 438 -4.98 18.98 -6.47
N THR A 439 -4.94 17.73 -6.05
CA THR A 439 -5.44 16.58 -6.82
C THR A 439 -6.88 16.25 -6.46
N ASP A 440 -7.56 15.57 -7.37
CA ASP A 440 -8.95 15.16 -7.25
C ASP A 440 -9.18 14.21 -6.07
N GLY A 441 -8.20 13.39 -5.69
CA GLY A 441 -8.25 12.58 -4.48
C GLY A 441 -8.57 13.36 -3.19
N LEU A 442 -8.31 14.68 -3.14
CA LEU A 442 -8.76 15.55 -2.04
C LEU A 442 -10.27 15.86 -2.10
N THR A 443 -10.80 16.10 -3.29
CA THR A 443 -12.19 16.57 -3.48
C THR A 443 -13.18 15.44 -3.69
N GLU A 444 -12.74 14.32 -4.25
CA GLU A 444 -13.55 13.13 -4.52
C GLU A 444 -13.65 12.19 -3.31
N ALA A 445 -12.84 12.39 -2.28
CA ALA A 445 -12.93 11.61 -1.05
C ALA A 445 -14.34 11.66 -0.42
N GLU A 446 -14.87 10.48 -0.10
CA GLU A 446 -16.24 10.32 0.39
C GLU A 446 -16.30 10.11 1.92
N ASN A 447 -17.42 10.51 2.53
CA ASN A 447 -17.75 10.17 3.91
C ASN A 447 -18.51 8.82 4.03
N ASP A 448 -18.97 8.48 5.24
CA ASP A 448 -19.78 7.27 5.52
C ASP A 448 -21.09 7.17 4.74
N LYS A 449 -21.57 8.29 4.21
CA LYS A 449 -22.81 8.41 3.45
C LYS A 449 -22.59 8.39 1.94
N GLY A 450 -21.34 8.36 1.48
CA GLY A 450 -20.96 8.48 0.08
C GLY A 450 -21.01 9.92 -0.45
N ASP A 451 -21.07 10.94 0.42
CA ASP A 451 -20.98 12.33 -0.04
C ASP A 451 -19.51 12.70 -0.25
N ALA A 452 -19.17 13.22 -1.43
CA ALA A 452 -17.83 13.72 -1.72
C ALA A 452 -17.49 15.00 -0.91
N PHE A 453 -16.21 15.20 -0.60
CA PHE A 453 -15.72 16.38 0.13
C PHE A 453 -16.04 17.67 -0.63
N GLY A 454 -15.74 17.69 -1.93
CA GLY A 454 -16.12 18.72 -2.89
C GLY A 454 -15.36 20.05 -2.78
N GLU A 455 -15.31 20.78 -3.90
CA GLU A 455 -14.63 22.09 -4.00
C GLU A 455 -15.31 23.17 -3.15
N THR A 456 -16.64 23.15 -3.03
CA THR A 456 -17.40 24.14 -2.24
C THR A 456 -16.96 24.15 -0.79
N LYS A 457 -16.80 22.98 -0.18
CA LYS A 457 -16.34 22.85 1.21
C LYS A 457 -14.89 23.29 1.36
N LEU A 458 -14.03 22.93 0.40
CA LEU A 458 -12.64 23.37 0.37
C LEU A 458 -12.54 24.90 0.39
N ILE A 459 -13.33 25.59 -0.44
CA ILE A 459 -13.42 27.05 -0.48
C ILE A 459 -13.86 27.62 0.87
N GLU A 460 -14.91 27.07 1.49
CA GLU A 460 -15.40 27.52 2.80
C GLU A 460 -14.32 27.40 3.89
N ILE A 461 -13.56 26.29 3.89
CA ILE A 461 -12.45 26.09 4.84
C ILE A 461 -11.34 27.10 4.60
N ILE A 462 -10.96 27.35 3.34
CA ILE A 462 -9.95 28.34 2.98
C ILE A 462 -10.36 29.74 3.47
N GLU A 463 -11.61 30.15 3.23
CA GLU A 463 -12.15 31.44 3.69
C GLU A 463 -12.17 31.55 5.22
N SER A 464 -12.46 30.46 5.93
CA SER A 464 -12.41 30.40 7.40
C SER A 464 -10.98 30.58 7.95
N CYS A 465 -9.96 30.25 7.15
CA CYS A 465 -8.54 30.32 7.49
C CYS A 465 -7.87 31.63 7.04
N LYS A 466 -8.63 32.69 6.78
CA LYS A 466 -8.11 33.97 6.23
C LYS A 466 -6.90 34.56 6.96
N GLU A 467 -6.88 34.54 8.30
CA GLU A 467 -5.79 35.09 9.12
C GLU A 467 -4.64 34.10 9.37
N LYS A 468 -4.85 32.81 9.05
CA LYS A 468 -3.87 31.75 9.31
C LYS A 468 -2.73 31.81 8.28
N SER A 469 -1.54 31.35 8.66
CA SER A 469 -0.44 31.12 7.71
C SER A 469 -0.79 30.02 6.69
N ILE A 470 -0.03 29.93 5.60
CA ILE A 470 -0.23 28.87 4.60
C ILE A 470 -0.08 27.45 5.19
N GLN A 471 0.87 27.27 6.11
CA GLN A 471 1.08 26.01 6.82
C GLN A 471 -0.16 25.63 7.62
N GLU A 472 -0.61 26.52 8.52
CA GLU A 472 -1.79 26.27 9.35
C GLU A 472 -3.05 26.08 8.51
N THR A 473 -3.14 26.74 7.35
CA THR A 473 -4.29 26.59 6.44
C THR A 473 -4.31 25.17 5.83
N VAL A 474 -3.19 24.71 5.27
CA VAL A 474 -3.09 23.37 4.67
C VAL A 474 -3.26 22.27 5.72
N GLU A 475 -2.62 22.40 6.89
CA GLU A 475 -2.78 21.45 8.00
C GLU A 475 -4.24 21.38 8.49
N ASN A 476 -4.93 22.52 8.56
CA ASN A 476 -6.34 22.58 8.94
C ASN A 476 -7.25 21.94 7.88
N ILE A 477 -6.98 22.15 6.58
CA ILE A 477 -7.71 21.48 5.49
C ILE A 477 -7.56 19.96 5.62
N LEU A 478 -6.33 19.46 5.78
CA LEU A 478 -6.08 18.02 5.92
C LEU A 478 -6.71 17.43 7.18
N SER A 479 -6.72 18.17 8.30
CA SER A 479 -7.37 17.73 9.53
C SER A 479 -8.88 17.58 9.35
N ILE A 480 -9.53 18.59 8.76
CA ILE A 480 -10.98 18.56 8.49
C ILE A 480 -11.30 17.47 7.46
N HIS A 481 -10.46 17.30 6.44
CA HIS A 481 -10.60 16.22 5.46
C HIS A 481 -10.55 14.84 6.14
N LYS A 482 -9.57 14.61 7.02
CA LYS A 482 -9.45 13.35 7.76
C LYS A 482 -10.65 13.10 8.69
N GLU A 483 -11.17 14.13 9.33
CA GLU A 483 -12.40 14.04 10.14
C GLU A 483 -13.62 13.70 9.26
N PHE A 484 -13.72 14.30 8.08
CA PHE A 484 -14.80 14.05 7.13
C PHE A 484 -14.83 12.61 6.62
N THR A 485 -13.65 12.02 6.37
CA THR A 485 -13.53 10.61 5.95
C THR A 485 -13.50 9.64 7.13
N MET A 486 -13.75 10.09 8.36
CA MET A 486 -13.65 9.29 9.60
C MET A 486 -12.30 8.56 9.79
N GLY A 487 -11.24 9.07 9.16
CA GLY A 487 -9.92 8.45 9.19
C GLY A 487 -9.82 7.11 8.44
N THR A 488 -10.72 6.82 7.49
CA THR A 488 -10.51 5.73 6.53
C THR A 488 -9.25 5.99 5.69
N ASP A 489 -8.63 4.91 5.22
CA ASP A 489 -7.53 5.03 4.28
C ASP A 489 -8.01 5.75 3.00
N PRO A 490 -7.14 6.56 2.36
CA PRO A 490 -7.50 7.26 1.12
C PRO A 490 -7.93 6.27 0.04
N MET A 491 -8.96 6.62 -0.73
CA MET A 491 -9.37 5.85 -1.91
C MET A 491 -8.53 6.20 -3.14
N ASP A 492 -7.83 7.33 -3.11
CA ASP A 492 -6.87 7.78 -4.10
C ASP A 492 -5.75 8.61 -3.43
N ASP A 493 -4.70 8.94 -4.16
CA ASP A 493 -3.61 9.79 -3.70
C ASP A 493 -4.11 11.22 -3.41
N ILE A 494 -3.65 11.81 -2.31
CA ILE A 494 -4.04 13.17 -1.89
C ILE A 494 -2.83 14.08 -1.91
N THR A 495 -2.87 15.09 -2.79
CA THR A 495 -1.87 16.16 -2.87
C THR A 495 -2.53 17.52 -2.70
N LEU A 496 -2.00 18.34 -1.80
CA LEU A 496 -2.40 19.72 -1.59
C LEU A 496 -1.16 20.60 -1.41
N LEU A 497 -0.89 21.45 -2.40
CA LEU A 497 0.18 22.44 -2.34
C LEU A 497 -0.42 23.84 -2.17
N GLY A 498 -0.11 24.47 -1.04
CA GLY A 498 -0.42 25.86 -0.76
C GLY A 498 0.79 26.76 -0.98
N LEU A 499 0.59 27.91 -1.60
CA LEU A 499 1.54 29.01 -1.62
C LEU A 499 0.89 30.31 -1.14
N GLN A 500 1.65 31.15 -0.45
CA GLN A 500 1.18 32.44 0.06
C GLN A 500 2.22 33.52 -0.18
N LEU A 501 1.81 34.64 -0.79
CA LEU A 501 2.67 35.82 -0.79
C LEU A 501 2.61 36.47 0.59
N SER A 502 3.75 36.60 1.26
CA SER A 502 3.77 37.05 2.66
C SER A 502 3.08 38.41 2.83
N PRO A 503 2.14 38.57 3.77
CA PRO A 503 1.51 39.87 4.04
C PRO A 503 2.53 40.91 4.53
N ARG A 504 3.65 40.46 5.10
CA ARG A 504 4.75 41.32 5.59
C ARG A 504 5.85 41.53 4.54
N LEU A 505 5.61 41.19 3.28
CA LEU A 505 6.58 41.36 2.20
C LEU A 505 7.13 42.79 2.07
N PRO A 506 6.33 43.88 2.14
CA PRO A 506 6.87 45.24 2.02
C PRO A 506 7.84 45.59 3.16
N GLU A 507 7.53 45.14 4.37
CA GLU A 507 8.40 45.29 5.55
C GLU A 507 9.69 44.50 5.36
N PHE A 508 9.58 43.22 4.95
CA PHE A 508 10.72 42.35 4.67
C PHE A 508 11.66 42.96 3.62
N LYS A 509 11.14 43.43 2.47
CA LYS A 509 11.95 44.03 1.41
C LYS A 509 12.71 45.26 1.90
N THR A 510 12.06 46.10 2.70
CA THR A 510 12.67 47.30 3.29
C THR A 510 13.80 46.94 4.25
N ILE A 511 13.59 45.95 5.11
CA ILE A 511 14.59 45.50 6.08
C ILE A 511 15.77 44.80 5.38
N LYS A 512 15.49 43.89 4.45
CA LYS A 512 16.51 43.18 3.67
C LYS A 512 17.40 44.17 2.91
N SER A 513 16.81 45.15 2.21
CA SER A 513 17.56 46.16 1.48
C SER A 513 18.51 46.98 2.36
N LYS A 514 18.11 47.31 3.61
CA LYS A 514 19.01 47.94 4.59
C LYS A 514 20.15 47.03 5.01
N GLY A 515 19.87 45.74 5.21
CA GLY A 515 20.88 44.71 5.47
C GLY A 515 21.87 44.56 4.32
N ASP A 516 21.39 44.52 3.08
CA ASP A 516 22.20 44.45 1.86
C ASP A 516 23.13 45.66 1.75
N ALA A 517 22.62 46.87 1.98
CA ALA A 517 23.41 48.11 1.97
C ALA A 517 24.49 48.12 3.07
N ALA A 518 24.14 47.74 4.30
CA ALA A 518 25.11 47.64 5.40
C ALA A 518 26.19 46.58 5.10
N TYR A 519 25.81 45.45 4.51
CA TYR A 519 26.73 44.40 4.12
C TYR A 519 27.70 44.88 3.03
N GLN A 520 27.21 45.58 2.01
CA GLN A 520 28.06 46.17 0.95
C GLN A 520 29.05 47.21 1.50
N ASN A 521 28.62 47.99 2.49
CA ASN A 521 29.48 48.94 3.22
C ASN A 521 30.42 48.27 4.23
N LYS A 522 30.47 46.93 4.29
CA LYS A 522 31.26 46.12 5.24
C LYS A 522 30.91 46.37 6.72
N GLN A 523 29.72 46.92 7.00
CA GLN A 523 29.18 47.11 8.34
C GLN A 523 28.48 45.82 8.80
N PHE A 524 29.25 44.73 8.97
CA PHE A 524 28.70 43.39 9.17
C PHE A 524 27.84 43.25 10.44
N SER A 525 28.23 43.89 11.55
CA SER A 525 27.44 43.87 12.78
C SER A 525 26.07 44.52 12.61
N GLU A 526 25.98 45.59 11.82
CA GLU A 526 24.71 46.25 11.50
C GLU A 526 23.89 45.38 10.53
N ALA A 527 24.53 44.82 9.49
CA ALA A 527 23.89 43.90 8.56
C ALA A 527 23.27 42.69 9.27
N VAL A 528 23.96 42.12 10.26
CA VAL A 528 23.44 41.04 11.13
C VAL A 528 22.10 41.42 11.77
N THR A 529 21.97 42.63 12.31
CA THR A 529 20.71 43.05 12.96
C THR A 529 19.54 43.17 11.98
N PHE A 530 19.80 43.63 10.75
CA PHE A 530 18.76 43.72 9.72
C PHE A 530 18.39 42.35 9.17
N TYR A 531 19.38 41.50 8.89
CA TYR A 531 19.10 40.14 8.41
C TYR A 531 18.42 39.27 9.45
N GLU A 532 18.73 39.43 10.75
CA GLU A 532 18.02 38.74 11.83
C GLU A 532 16.53 39.12 11.82
N LYS A 533 16.20 40.41 11.70
CA LYS A 533 14.81 40.87 11.58
C LYS A 533 14.13 40.37 10.31
N ALA A 534 14.83 40.39 9.18
CA ALA A 534 14.29 39.86 7.92
C ALA A 534 14.01 38.35 8.02
N HIS A 535 14.93 37.60 8.63
CA HIS A 535 14.79 36.16 8.87
C HIS A 535 13.65 35.84 9.85
N GLN A 536 13.34 36.70 10.83
CA GLN A 536 12.16 36.53 11.67
C GLN A 536 10.84 36.67 10.90
N ILE A 537 10.82 37.47 9.83
CA ILE A 537 9.62 37.63 8.97
C ILE A 537 9.49 36.45 8.01
N LEU A 538 10.60 36.07 7.36
CA LEU A 538 10.67 34.95 6.42
C LEU A 538 11.81 33.99 6.79
N PRO A 539 11.56 33.04 7.71
CA PRO A 539 12.60 32.15 8.20
C PRO A 539 13.15 31.22 7.14
N ARG A 540 12.36 30.86 6.12
CA ARG A 540 12.74 29.90 5.08
C ARG A 540 13.24 30.55 3.79
N ASP A 541 13.39 31.88 3.76
CA ASP A 541 14.03 32.58 2.63
C ASP A 541 15.54 32.27 2.59
N LEU A 542 15.91 31.36 1.69
CA LEU A 542 17.26 30.81 1.59
C LEU A 542 18.31 31.90 1.30
N ASP A 543 17.95 32.90 0.50
CA ASP A 543 18.88 33.96 0.10
C ASP A 543 19.25 34.85 1.30
N THR A 544 18.26 35.22 2.12
CA THR A 544 18.47 35.92 3.39
C THR A 544 19.23 35.06 4.39
N GLN A 545 18.93 33.76 4.51
CA GLN A 545 19.69 32.86 5.40
C GLN A 545 21.18 32.81 5.04
N LEU A 546 21.52 32.71 3.75
CA LEU A 546 22.91 32.66 3.30
C LEU A 546 23.63 33.98 3.59
N LEU A 547 23.00 35.12 3.26
CA LEU A 547 23.57 36.44 3.53
C LEU A 547 23.72 36.71 5.03
N TYR A 548 22.74 36.28 5.82
CA TYR A 548 22.78 36.37 7.28
C TYR A 548 23.93 35.52 7.86
N GLY A 549 24.06 34.26 7.43
CA GLY A 549 25.13 33.37 7.86
C GLY A 549 26.51 33.88 7.49
N LYS A 550 26.65 34.46 6.28
CA LYS A 550 27.86 35.16 5.87
C LYS A 550 28.15 36.34 6.81
N ALA A 551 27.18 37.24 7.02
CA ALA A 551 27.35 38.42 7.87
C ALA A 551 27.76 38.03 9.30
N LEU A 552 27.16 36.98 9.87
CA LEU A 552 27.54 36.42 11.17
C LEU A 552 28.99 35.91 11.19
N ALA A 553 29.44 35.24 10.13
CA ALA A 553 30.82 34.80 10.02
C ALA A 553 31.80 35.99 9.96
N TYR A 554 31.51 37.03 9.17
CA TYR A 554 32.35 38.24 9.12
C TYR A 554 32.33 39.02 10.44
N SER A 555 31.23 38.99 11.19
CA SER A 555 31.12 39.61 12.52
C SER A 555 31.67 38.72 13.64
N ARG A 556 32.39 37.63 13.31
CA ARG A 556 33.01 36.67 14.24
C ARG A 556 32.03 35.94 15.17
N SER A 557 30.75 35.85 14.79
CA SER A 557 29.71 35.10 15.51
C SER A 557 29.57 33.68 14.95
N PHE A 558 30.64 32.89 15.06
CA PHE A 558 30.79 31.62 14.33
C PHE A 558 29.77 30.54 14.72
N GLU A 559 29.43 30.41 16.00
CA GLU A 559 28.46 29.40 16.47
C GLU A 559 27.08 29.59 15.84
N LYS A 560 26.58 30.84 15.84
CA LYS A 560 25.31 31.19 15.19
C LYS A 560 25.38 31.01 13.68
N ALA A 561 26.50 31.38 13.06
CA ALA A 561 26.72 31.20 11.63
C ALA A 561 26.66 29.71 11.24
N ILE A 562 27.29 28.83 12.03
CA ILE A 562 27.28 27.38 11.80
C ILE A 562 25.86 26.83 11.91
N GLN A 563 25.13 27.14 12.99
CA GLN A 563 23.76 26.67 13.17
C GLN A 563 22.86 27.05 12.00
N LEU A 564 22.95 28.31 11.55
CA LEU A 564 22.16 28.81 10.45
C LEU A 564 22.55 28.16 9.11
N LEU A 565 23.85 28.07 8.79
CA LEU A 565 24.31 27.52 7.51
C LEU A 565 24.16 25.99 7.43
N GLU A 566 24.27 25.27 8.55
CA GLU A 566 23.89 23.86 8.63
C GLU A 566 22.41 23.68 8.33
N SER A 567 21.55 24.55 8.87
CA SER A 567 20.11 24.53 8.57
C SER A 567 19.83 24.83 7.09
N TYR A 568 20.52 25.80 6.50
CA TYR A 568 20.43 26.13 5.07
C TYR A 568 20.85 24.96 4.18
N ASN A 569 21.92 24.25 4.54
CA ASN A 569 22.43 23.11 3.77
C ASN A 569 21.52 21.88 3.81
N LYS A 570 20.55 21.81 4.74
CA LYS A 570 19.48 20.79 4.66
C LYS A 570 18.60 21.01 3.44
N PHE A 571 18.39 22.26 3.02
CA PHE A 571 17.57 22.63 1.86
C PHE A 571 18.37 22.70 0.55
N LYS A 572 19.61 23.21 0.60
CA LYS A 572 20.53 23.23 -0.55
C LYS A 572 21.84 22.51 -0.23
N THR A 573 21.79 21.18 -0.29
CA THR A 573 22.90 20.28 0.02
C THR A 573 24.15 20.47 -0.84
N ASN A 574 24.03 21.07 -2.03
CA ASN A 574 25.14 21.28 -2.96
C ASN A 574 25.40 22.77 -3.26
N HIS A 575 25.40 23.63 -2.23
CA HIS A 575 25.67 25.05 -2.42
C HIS A 575 27.10 25.45 -2.02
N PHE A 576 27.97 25.67 -3.00
CA PHE A 576 29.41 25.88 -2.75
C PHE A 576 29.70 27.04 -1.78
N LYS A 577 29.00 28.18 -1.89
CA LYS A 577 29.26 29.35 -1.02
C LYS A 577 28.96 29.05 0.45
N SER A 578 27.93 28.24 0.72
CA SER A 578 27.55 27.89 2.09
C SER A 578 28.61 27.00 2.72
N HIS A 579 29.01 25.93 2.02
CA HIS A 579 30.09 25.04 2.45
C HIS A 579 31.43 25.77 2.62
N SER A 580 31.76 26.72 1.74
CA SER A 580 32.96 27.56 1.88
C SER A 580 32.96 28.37 3.19
N VAL A 581 31.81 28.95 3.56
CA VAL A 581 31.67 29.77 4.78
C VAL A 581 31.63 28.90 6.03
N LEU A 582 30.96 27.74 5.98
CA LEU A 582 31.00 26.75 7.06
C LEU A 582 32.41 26.24 7.35
N GLY A 583 33.17 25.91 6.30
CA GLY A 583 34.57 25.52 6.44
C GLY A 583 35.40 26.58 7.15
N TYR A 584 35.19 27.86 6.82
CA TYR A 584 35.83 28.98 7.50
C TYR A 584 35.42 29.08 8.97
N CYS A 585 34.13 28.98 9.29
CA CYS A 585 33.64 29.03 10.67
C CYS A 585 34.21 27.90 11.52
N TYR A 586 34.22 26.66 11.01
CA TYR A 586 34.82 25.52 11.71
C TYR A 586 36.33 25.68 11.89
N TYR A 587 37.03 26.25 10.91
CA TYR A 587 38.47 26.54 11.03
C TYR A 587 38.75 27.53 12.15
N GLN A 588 37.98 28.63 12.23
CA GLN A 588 38.12 29.62 13.30
C GLN A 588 37.77 29.05 14.69
N MET A 589 36.94 28.00 14.74
CA MET A 589 36.62 27.25 15.96
C MET A 589 37.57 26.06 16.22
N GLU A 590 38.68 25.94 15.48
CA GLU A 590 39.68 24.87 15.60
C GLU A 590 39.12 23.44 15.34
N MET A 591 37.98 23.33 14.66
CA MET A 591 37.38 22.06 14.25
C MET A 591 37.89 21.63 12.86
N PHE A 592 39.20 21.37 12.76
CA PHE A 592 39.89 21.23 11.47
C PHE A 592 39.38 20.10 10.58
N GLU A 593 38.97 18.95 11.14
CA GLU A 593 38.42 17.83 10.37
C GLU A 593 37.06 18.18 9.74
N LYS A 594 36.23 18.95 10.46
CA LYS A 594 34.96 19.45 9.90
C LYS A 594 35.22 20.51 8.82
N ALA A 595 36.20 21.39 9.04
CA ALA A 595 36.61 22.37 8.04
C ALA A 595 37.13 21.72 6.75
N GLU A 596 37.94 20.65 6.85
CA GLU A 596 38.39 19.84 5.72
C GLU A 596 37.20 19.28 4.93
N LEU A 597 36.24 18.67 5.63
CA LEU A 597 35.07 18.06 5.01
C LEU A 597 34.25 19.08 4.20
N GLU A 598 33.94 20.23 4.80
CA GLU A 598 33.12 21.26 4.16
C GLU A 598 33.83 21.91 2.97
N TRP A 599 35.13 22.21 3.06
CA TRP A 599 35.87 22.74 1.92
C TRP A 599 36.07 21.72 0.79
N LYS A 600 36.16 20.42 1.09
CA LYS A 600 36.13 19.37 0.06
C LYS A 600 34.80 19.36 -0.68
N LYS A 601 33.67 19.42 0.03
CA LYS A 601 32.33 19.52 -0.58
C LYS A 601 32.22 20.78 -1.45
N ALA A 602 32.66 21.93 -0.94
CA ALA A 602 32.64 23.18 -1.69
C ALA A 602 33.48 23.08 -2.98
N HIS A 603 34.65 22.43 -2.91
CA HIS A 603 35.51 22.22 -4.06
C HIS A 603 34.89 21.25 -5.08
N SER A 604 34.34 20.11 -4.67
CA SER A 604 33.72 19.15 -5.60
C SER A 604 32.52 19.72 -6.36
N ILE A 605 31.89 20.77 -5.84
CA ILE A 605 30.79 21.48 -6.51
C ILE A 605 31.34 22.52 -7.50
N SER A 606 32.48 23.15 -7.19
CA SER A 606 33.08 24.23 -7.98
C SER A 606 34.61 24.08 -8.02
N ASP A 607 35.08 23.22 -8.93
CA ASP A 607 36.49 22.82 -9.04
C ASP A 607 37.45 23.99 -9.34
N ALA A 608 36.96 25.11 -9.88
CA ALA A 608 37.78 26.28 -10.23
C ALA A 608 38.07 27.26 -9.07
N ASN A 609 37.51 27.04 -7.87
CA ASN A 609 37.67 28.00 -6.77
C ASN A 609 39.00 27.80 -6.00
N LEU A 610 40.02 28.58 -6.39
CA LEU A 610 41.34 28.61 -5.76
C LEU A 610 41.32 28.91 -4.25
N SER A 611 40.37 29.73 -3.78
CA SER A 611 40.27 30.09 -2.36
C SER A 611 40.01 28.88 -1.47
N ASN A 612 39.13 27.96 -1.90
CA ASN A 612 38.84 26.73 -1.16
C ASN A 612 40.08 25.80 -1.10
N LEU A 613 40.87 25.74 -2.17
CA LEU A 613 42.11 24.96 -2.20
C LEU A 613 43.19 25.55 -1.29
N CYS A 614 43.34 26.88 -1.27
CA CYS A 614 44.24 27.55 -0.33
C CYS A 614 43.83 27.26 1.12
N ASN A 615 42.54 27.33 1.43
CA ASN A 615 42.02 27.01 2.76
C ASN A 615 42.26 25.54 3.14
N LEU A 616 42.07 24.59 2.21
CA LEU A 616 42.41 23.18 2.44
C LEU A 616 43.90 22.98 2.72
N ALA A 617 44.79 23.69 2.02
CA ALA A 617 46.22 23.62 2.30
C ALA A 617 46.55 24.12 3.72
N GLN A 618 45.89 25.18 4.19
CA GLN A 618 46.03 25.67 5.56
C GLN A 618 45.54 24.65 6.61
N VAL A 619 44.43 23.95 6.34
CA VAL A 619 43.92 22.87 7.21
C VAL A 619 44.91 21.71 7.27
N TYR A 620 45.42 21.25 6.14
CA TYR A 620 46.40 20.16 6.12
C TYR A 620 47.71 20.53 6.82
N ALA A 621 48.10 21.80 6.81
CA ALA A 621 49.22 22.28 7.62
C ALA A 621 48.92 22.15 9.12
N LYS A 622 47.71 22.50 9.57
CA LYS A 622 47.26 22.36 10.98
C LYS A 622 47.12 20.90 11.42
N LEU A 623 46.62 20.02 10.54
CA LEU A 623 46.50 18.58 10.77
C LEU A 623 47.81 17.79 10.58
N ASN A 624 48.91 18.47 10.21
CA ASN A 624 50.22 17.88 9.91
C ASN A 624 50.19 16.82 8.77
N GLU A 625 49.26 16.94 7.83
CA GLU A 625 49.07 16.02 6.70
C GLU A 625 49.89 16.44 5.47
N LYS A 626 51.21 16.37 5.57
CA LYS A 626 52.17 16.88 4.56
C LYS A 626 51.93 16.35 3.14
N LYS A 627 51.48 15.11 2.98
CA LYS A 627 51.21 14.50 1.66
C LYS A 627 50.03 15.18 0.96
N LYS A 628 48.88 15.26 1.64
CA LYS A 628 47.67 15.91 1.13
C LYS A 628 47.89 17.40 0.86
N MET A 629 48.66 18.08 1.71
CA MET A 629 49.06 19.47 1.48
C MET A 629 49.83 19.64 0.17
N LYS A 630 50.82 18.77 -0.10
CA LYS A 630 51.61 18.80 -1.33
C LYS A 630 50.73 18.56 -2.57
N ASP A 631 49.79 17.62 -2.49
CA ASP A 631 48.86 17.29 -3.57
C ASP A 631 47.96 18.49 -3.90
N VAL A 632 47.44 19.19 -2.88
CA VAL A 632 46.63 20.41 -3.08
C VAL A 632 47.44 21.55 -3.67
N ILE A 633 48.66 21.80 -3.18
CA ILE A 633 49.55 22.83 -3.74
C ILE A 633 49.87 22.54 -5.21
N GLN A 634 50.07 21.27 -5.58
CA GLN A 634 50.30 20.89 -6.96
C GLN A 634 49.06 21.12 -7.84
N LYS A 635 47.85 20.86 -7.33
CA LYS A 635 46.59 21.20 -8.01
C LYS A 635 46.43 22.70 -8.21
N ILE A 636 46.70 23.53 -7.19
CA ILE A 636 46.66 25.00 -7.28
C ILE A 636 47.57 25.47 -8.43
N LYS A 637 48.83 25.03 -8.45
CA LYS A 637 49.78 25.38 -9.52
C LYS A 637 49.32 24.93 -10.91
N SER A 638 48.68 23.76 -11.01
CA SER A 638 48.13 23.27 -12.28
C SER A 638 47.00 24.14 -12.79
N ILE A 639 46.10 24.56 -11.89
CA ILE A 639 44.97 25.45 -12.22
C ILE A 639 45.50 26.82 -12.63
N GLU A 640 46.39 27.44 -11.84
CA GLU A 640 47.01 28.72 -12.19
C GLU A 640 47.70 28.68 -13.57
N LYS A 641 48.40 27.60 -13.88
CA LYS A 641 49.06 27.39 -15.18
C LYS A 641 48.06 27.31 -16.33
N SER A 642 46.85 26.79 -16.11
CA SER A 642 45.80 26.73 -17.14
C SER A 642 45.16 28.09 -17.44
N TYR A 643 45.14 29.01 -16.47
CA TYR A 643 44.59 30.37 -16.62
C TYR A 643 45.57 31.39 -17.19
N LEU A 644 46.86 31.06 -17.28
CA LEU A 644 47.92 31.93 -17.82
C LEU A 644 47.70 32.36 -19.29
N HIS A 645 46.78 31.71 -20.01
CA HIS A 645 46.47 32.01 -21.42
C HIS A 645 45.24 32.91 -21.61
N ILE A 646 44.54 33.30 -20.54
CA ILE A 646 43.26 34.05 -20.59
C ILE A 646 43.37 35.37 -19.78
N LEU A 647 44.22 36.30 -20.25
CA LEU A 647 44.19 37.78 -20.05
C LEU A 647 44.17 38.37 -18.60
N PRO A 648 44.35 39.71 -18.41
CA PRO A 648 45.24 40.33 -17.43
C PRO A 648 44.69 40.51 -16.00
N LEU A 649 45.65 40.74 -15.10
CA LEU A 649 45.68 40.81 -13.63
C LEU A 649 44.68 41.70 -12.84
N GLU A 650 43.50 42.09 -13.36
CA GLU A 650 42.65 43.09 -12.65
C GLU A 650 41.31 42.62 -12.08
N LYS A 651 40.94 41.34 -12.15
CA LYS A 651 39.84 40.83 -11.30
C LYS A 651 40.39 40.17 -10.05
N LYS A 652 40.55 40.98 -8.99
CA LYS A 652 40.58 40.48 -7.62
C LYS A 652 39.30 39.67 -7.40
N TRP A 653 39.46 38.35 -7.36
CA TRP A 653 38.45 37.39 -6.96
C TRP A 653 37.92 37.79 -5.59
N GLU A 654 36.60 37.76 -5.39
CA GLU A 654 35.96 38.04 -4.09
C GLU A 654 36.31 36.93 -3.08
N SER A 655 37.54 36.93 -2.57
CA SER A 655 37.84 36.41 -1.26
C SER A 655 37.27 37.35 -0.21
N LEU A 656 36.87 36.79 0.94
CA LEU A 656 36.80 37.57 2.18
C LEU A 656 38.08 38.42 2.33
N PRO A 657 38.02 39.63 2.92
CA PRO A 657 39.17 40.52 2.97
C PRO A 657 40.39 39.82 3.56
N ASP A 658 41.53 40.04 2.92
CA ASP A 658 42.86 39.67 3.40
C ASP A 658 43.07 40.17 4.83
N GLU A 659 42.98 39.28 5.81
CA GLU A 659 43.73 39.31 7.08
C GLU A 659 44.38 37.94 7.31
#